data_AF-A0A0K0G1Y9-F1
#
_entry.id   AF-A0A0K0G1Y9-F1
#
_cell.length_a   1.000
_cell.length_b   1.000
_cell.length_c   1.000
_cell.angle_alpha   90.00
_cell.angle_beta   90.00
_cell.angle_gamma   90.00
#
_symmetry.space_group_name_H-M   'P 1'
#
loop_
_entity.id
_entity.type
_entity.pdbx_description
1 polymer ?
#
loop_
_entity_poly.entity_id
_entity_poly.type
_entity_poly.pdbx_seq_one_letter_code
_entity_poly.pdbx_strand_id
1 'polypeptide(L)'
;MKFCYFLFLYFLNTKISNNFLLSQNNEWGTYECSAKSSLNGKERFFIITNINVITNRIEEYYYLKDINTAPTTDSHIIENVSEDINVLAKKVIKLMIPLESLYFNYYNVPVDFKNNINFLFCPLEFASKLGVFNENYEEKAIGKYVNGTRCSVYKCDIGPFPMVNSHANISHRILIDKELEKVFFIGFQTSPNKNIDYIFFYNAGKPAGNINIVLVACPYKNWIRKQSSAKFIPSKYVKNDFPSLPNDMDRHKLVPTFILENISRGQNFPSRNTFTCGRLEQYEKLADPTPIKIGYEFDQLEDISSQFLTIEGEELFCGDVDITDHYIFTFLNSTDIFNSSEPNMEYVTSIKSVNFYVNQKIYAYDKEYILSKYNDSAEEFFDTDNDLPIFPPSCIANHRVEIAKLKLKIGSTIVNSKFKKDKFTGENIETYTVSVKEQKDQELSCHAVLLKNSDDRYTNFYNKKYSTRIKKIKDANGKPYSGNASTAIKITESIEEVAGVYTCTIYNSKVHEILDSEFHILPGELDPYIKKVKNNKPNKHLYRCTTINMMSNQTLIEMNVTHQGKKTMSFQFSNKNRNKNFKKYKHYVIYNPDDESRFNLPTEIKCTYMNFSSIDNPTVEQNIQTYHTDNTRHSISSIIFIPIGFGTILIILIVILKIIYAISLIRYNKKKAAVLNSNSCSSETKTESDSSTLSSKSNSRSRSNSISSIKTKNIESKTLSSQTSNKKKF
;
A
#
# COMPACT_ATOMS: atom_id res chain seq x y z
N MET A 1 10.97 -27.79 90.46
CA MET A 1 10.65 -26.35 90.24
C MET A 1 11.53 -25.64 89.19
N LYS A 2 12.72 -26.12 88.81
CA LYS A 2 13.56 -25.44 87.79
C LYS A 2 13.21 -25.77 86.31
N PHE A 3 12.35 -26.76 86.06
CA PHE A 3 11.99 -27.17 84.69
C PHE A 3 10.81 -26.38 84.10
N CYS A 4 9.93 -25.81 84.93
CA CYS A 4 8.81 -24.99 84.45
C CYS A 4 9.23 -23.59 83.97
N TYR A 5 10.36 -23.05 84.44
CA TYR A 5 10.82 -21.72 84.06
C TYR A 5 11.42 -21.68 82.64
N PHE A 6 12.00 -22.79 82.18
CA PHE A 6 12.55 -22.90 80.83
C PHE A 6 11.46 -23.05 79.77
N LEU A 7 10.36 -23.75 80.07
CA LEU A 7 9.22 -23.87 79.15
C LEU A 7 8.48 -22.52 79.00
N PHE A 8 8.36 -21.74 80.08
CA PHE A 8 7.67 -20.45 80.02
C PHE A 8 8.45 -19.39 79.22
N LEU A 9 9.79 -19.41 79.28
CA LEU A 9 10.64 -18.55 78.45
C LEU A 9 10.69 -19.01 76.98
N TYR A 10 10.57 -20.31 76.70
CA TYR A 10 10.42 -20.81 75.33
C TYR A 10 9.10 -20.35 74.71
N PHE A 11 7.99 -20.40 75.47
CA PHE A 11 6.67 -19.93 75.01
C PHE A 11 6.55 -18.40 74.87
N LEU A 12 7.32 -17.63 75.65
CA LEU A 12 7.39 -16.17 75.49
C LEU A 12 8.25 -15.75 74.29
N ASN A 13 9.26 -16.53 73.90
CA ASN A 13 10.04 -16.27 72.69
C ASN A 13 9.35 -16.74 71.40
N THR A 14 8.44 -17.71 71.47
CA THR A 14 7.66 -18.15 70.29
C THR A 14 6.42 -17.30 70.00
N LYS A 15 6.14 -16.26 70.80
CA LYS A 15 5.01 -15.34 70.57
C LYS A 15 5.37 -14.03 69.85
N ILE A 16 6.64 -13.85 69.46
CA ILE A 16 7.11 -12.70 68.65
C ILE A 16 7.46 -13.08 67.20
N SER A 17 7.31 -14.35 66.78
CA SER A 17 7.54 -14.76 65.39
C SER A 17 6.29 -15.14 64.58
N ASN A 18 5.08 -14.96 65.12
CA ASN A 18 3.83 -15.29 64.42
C ASN A 18 3.36 -14.24 63.39
N ASN A 19 4.28 -13.42 62.86
CA ASN A 19 4.04 -12.59 61.67
C ASN A 19 4.66 -13.18 60.38
N PHE A 20 5.20 -14.39 60.43
CA PHE A 20 5.72 -15.06 59.25
C PHE A 20 5.19 -16.48 59.18
N LEU A 21 4.78 -16.88 57.97
CA LEU A 21 4.26 -18.19 57.58
C LEU A 21 2.75 -18.39 57.77
N LEU A 22 1.97 -17.53 57.11
CA LEU A 22 0.82 -18.04 56.34
C LEU A 22 1.36 -18.62 55.04
N SER A 23 1.28 -19.94 54.97
CA SER A 23 1.80 -20.83 53.94
C SER A 23 0.99 -20.76 52.64
N GLN A 24 1.71 -20.66 51.53
CA GLN A 24 1.47 -21.34 50.25
C GLN A 24 0.13 -21.08 49.56
N ASN A 25 0.10 -20.01 48.78
CA ASN A 25 -0.19 -20.12 47.35
C ASN A 25 0.97 -19.42 46.61
N ASN A 26 1.40 -19.94 45.47
CA ASN A 26 2.43 -19.35 44.63
C ASN A 26 1.93 -18.02 44.05
N GLU A 27 1.92 -16.95 44.86
CA GLU A 27 1.45 -15.64 44.42
C GLU A 27 2.52 -14.98 43.54
N TRP A 28 2.18 -14.83 42.26
CA TRP A 28 3.00 -14.15 41.26
C TRP A 28 3.30 -12.72 41.70
N GLY A 29 4.57 -12.32 41.66
CA GLY A 29 4.99 -10.94 41.90
C GLY A 29 5.27 -10.58 43.37
N THR A 30 5.54 -11.58 44.21
CA THR A 30 6.00 -11.38 45.61
C THR A 30 7.50 -11.05 45.65
N TYR A 31 7.88 -10.00 46.40
CA TYR A 31 9.28 -9.55 46.46
C TYR A 31 9.66 -9.06 47.85
N GLU A 32 10.97 -9.02 48.11
CA GLU A 32 11.53 -8.54 49.37
C GLU A 32 12.30 -7.23 49.20
N CYS A 33 12.10 -6.31 50.13
CA CYS A 33 12.86 -5.07 50.18
C CYS A 33 14.21 -5.30 50.86
N SER A 34 15.32 -5.07 50.13
CA SER A 34 16.65 -5.32 50.66
C SER A 34 17.06 -4.27 51.69
N ALA A 35 17.54 -4.72 52.86
CA ALA A 35 18.19 -3.86 53.84
C ALA A 35 19.58 -3.37 53.37
N LYS A 36 20.14 -3.96 52.31
CA LYS A 36 21.45 -3.60 51.73
C LYS A 36 21.35 -2.50 50.65
N SER A 37 20.15 -2.08 50.28
CA SER A 37 19.95 -0.99 49.31
C SER A 37 20.56 0.32 49.83
N SER A 38 21.13 1.12 48.92
CA SER A 38 21.69 2.45 49.26
C SER A 38 20.61 3.43 49.79
N LEU A 39 19.34 3.10 49.57
CA LEU A 39 18.17 3.82 50.05
C LEU A 39 17.40 3.04 51.13
N ASN A 40 18.08 2.18 51.90
CA ASN A 40 17.44 1.47 53.00
C ASN A 40 16.75 2.44 53.98
N GLY A 41 15.56 2.08 54.45
CA GLY A 41 14.71 2.93 55.30
C GLY A 41 13.96 4.06 54.59
N LYS A 42 14.15 4.24 53.27
CA LYS A 42 13.44 5.26 52.48
C LYS A 42 12.36 4.66 51.56
N GLU A 43 11.34 5.47 51.27
CA GLU A 43 10.39 5.24 50.19
C GLU A 43 11.11 5.30 48.84
N ARG A 44 11.11 4.19 48.11
CA ARG A 44 11.85 4.05 46.85
C ARG A 44 11.08 3.23 45.83
N PHE A 45 11.35 3.56 44.58
CA PHE A 45 10.85 2.87 43.41
C PHE A 45 12.02 2.22 42.68
N PHE A 46 11.87 0.98 42.24
CA PHE A 46 12.89 0.31 41.45
C PHE A 46 12.26 -0.60 40.40
N ILE A 47 13.06 -0.93 39.38
CA ILE A 47 12.66 -1.88 38.35
C ILE A 47 13.61 -3.07 38.32
N ILE A 48 13.04 -4.23 37.99
CA ILE A 48 13.77 -5.42 37.59
C ILE A 48 13.26 -5.86 36.21
N THR A 49 14.12 -6.43 35.39
CA THR A 49 13.76 -6.87 34.04
C THR A 49 13.98 -8.38 33.87
N ASN A 50 13.36 -8.95 32.84
CA ASN A 50 13.60 -10.34 32.39
C ASN A 50 13.27 -11.42 33.44
N ILE A 51 12.31 -11.15 34.33
CA ILE A 51 11.87 -12.09 35.38
C ILE A 51 10.34 -12.12 35.39
N ASN A 52 9.75 -13.21 34.89
CA ASN A 52 8.29 -13.35 34.86
C ASN A 52 7.68 -13.60 36.24
N VAL A 53 8.34 -14.40 37.08
CA VAL A 53 7.91 -14.68 38.45
C VAL A 53 8.91 -14.14 39.45
N ILE A 54 8.52 -13.06 40.13
CA ILE A 54 9.24 -12.51 41.27
C ILE A 54 8.79 -13.36 42.47
N THR A 55 9.64 -14.27 42.94
CA THR A 55 9.45 -14.99 44.22
C THR A 55 10.78 -14.98 44.96
N ASN A 56 10.76 -14.57 46.23
CA ASN A 56 11.94 -14.52 47.12
C ASN A 56 13.17 -13.81 46.53
N ARG A 57 12.95 -12.79 45.68
CA ARG A 57 14.03 -12.01 45.07
C ARG A 57 14.41 -10.84 45.98
N ILE A 58 15.71 -10.74 46.26
CA ILE A 58 16.34 -9.57 46.86
C ILE A 58 16.43 -8.49 45.78
N GLU A 59 16.32 -7.22 46.18
CA GLU A 59 16.37 -6.00 45.36
C GLU A 59 17.62 -5.90 44.44
N GLU A 60 17.63 -6.65 43.33
CA GLU A 60 18.59 -6.60 42.23
C GLU A 60 18.01 -5.70 41.13
N TYR A 61 18.31 -4.40 41.18
CA TYR A 61 17.64 -3.40 40.37
C TYR A 61 18.42 -3.00 39.12
N TYR A 62 17.67 -2.71 38.05
CA TYR A 62 18.17 -2.07 36.83
C TYR A 62 18.05 -0.55 36.89
N TYR A 63 17.07 -0.06 37.66
CA TYR A 63 16.84 1.34 37.94
C TYR A 63 16.32 1.49 39.36
N LEU A 64 16.81 2.50 40.08
CA LEU A 64 16.44 2.80 41.47
C LEU A 64 16.25 4.31 41.65
N LYS A 65 15.15 4.70 42.29
CA LYS A 65 14.78 6.11 42.52
C LYS A 65 14.26 6.32 43.94
N ASP A 66 14.84 7.30 44.65
CA ASP A 66 14.28 7.84 45.89
C ASP A 66 13.02 8.66 45.53
N ILE A 67 11.86 8.22 46.01
CA ILE A 67 10.55 8.81 45.69
C ILE A 67 10.47 10.27 46.14
N ASN A 68 11.15 10.64 47.22
CA ASN A 68 11.13 12.01 47.74
C ASN A 68 11.90 12.99 46.84
N THR A 69 12.75 12.47 45.95
CA THR A 69 13.53 13.25 44.98
C THR A 69 12.92 13.22 43.57
N ALA A 70 11.77 12.57 43.41
CA ALA A 70 11.10 12.49 42.13
C ALA A 70 10.43 13.83 41.79
N PRO A 71 10.47 14.28 40.51
CA PRO A 71 9.81 15.50 40.08
C PRO A 71 8.31 15.45 40.40
N THR A 72 7.74 16.59 40.78
CA THR A 72 6.32 16.72 41.06
C THR A 72 5.63 17.66 40.09
N THR A 73 4.35 17.46 39.86
CA THR A 73 3.51 18.38 39.10
C THR A 73 2.21 18.60 39.85
N ASP A 74 1.75 19.85 39.81
CA ASP A 74 0.48 20.27 40.38
C ASP A 74 -0.66 19.75 39.50
N SER A 75 -1.74 19.31 40.14
CA SER A 75 -3.01 18.82 39.59
C SER A 75 -3.04 18.21 38.16
N HIS A 76 -3.45 16.94 38.06
CA HIS A 76 -3.73 16.27 36.77
C HIS A 76 -5.10 15.61 36.77
N ILE A 77 -5.78 15.59 35.63
CA ILE A 77 -7.07 14.89 35.49
C ILE A 77 -6.80 13.50 34.93
N ILE A 78 -7.10 12.47 35.73
CA ILE A 78 -7.11 11.08 35.28
C ILE A 78 -8.48 10.84 34.63
N GLU A 79 -8.46 10.61 33.33
CA GLU A 79 -9.66 10.41 32.54
C GLU A 79 -10.14 8.96 32.62
N ASN A 80 -11.46 8.77 32.51
CA ASN A 80 -12.10 7.46 32.35
C ASN A 80 -11.77 6.46 33.49
N VAL A 81 -11.74 6.91 34.74
CA VAL A 81 -11.57 6.01 35.90
C VAL A 81 -12.74 5.03 36.01
N SER A 82 -13.93 5.47 35.63
CA SER A 82 -15.14 4.70 35.39
C SER A 82 -15.91 5.37 34.24
N GLU A 83 -16.99 4.76 33.73
CA GLU A 83 -17.83 5.36 32.67
C GLU A 83 -18.21 6.81 33.03
N ASP A 84 -17.79 7.75 32.17
CA ASP A 84 -17.95 9.20 32.32
C ASP A 84 -17.41 9.83 33.63
N ILE A 85 -16.50 9.15 34.34
CA ILE A 85 -15.89 9.64 35.58
C ILE A 85 -14.42 9.97 35.38
N ASN A 86 -14.11 11.25 35.54
CA ASN A 86 -12.75 11.78 35.61
C ASN A 86 -12.40 12.13 37.06
N VAL A 87 -11.13 11.92 37.44
CA VAL A 87 -10.65 12.12 38.81
C VAL A 87 -9.48 13.11 38.81
N LEU A 88 -9.55 14.12 39.67
CA LEU A 88 -8.50 15.12 39.85
C LEU A 88 -7.42 14.62 40.83
N ALA A 89 -6.23 14.36 40.34
CA ALA A 89 -5.05 14.07 41.15
C ALA A 89 -4.35 15.37 41.55
N LYS A 90 -4.52 15.84 42.79
CA LYS A 90 -3.99 17.12 43.30
C LYS A 90 -2.47 17.22 43.23
N LYS A 91 -1.77 16.11 43.49
CA LYS A 91 -0.30 16.02 43.42
C LYS A 91 0.12 14.78 42.65
N VAL A 92 0.94 14.97 41.61
CA VAL A 92 1.52 13.89 40.81
C VAL A 92 3.02 13.81 41.03
N ILE A 93 3.51 12.64 41.45
CA ILE A 93 4.94 12.31 41.56
C ILE A 93 5.36 11.51 40.35
N LYS A 94 6.36 11.98 39.59
CA LYS A 94 6.79 11.40 38.32
C LYS A 94 7.95 10.43 38.51
N LEU A 95 7.71 9.16 38.20
CA LEU A 95 8.69 8.08 38.21
C LEU A 95 9.05 7.74 36.75
N MET A 96 10.04 8.46 36.22
CA MET A 96 10.48 8.34 34.83
C MET A 96 11.61 7.32 34.71
N ILE A 97 11.35 6.24 33.98
CA ILE A 97 12.29 5.16 33.73
C ILE A 97 13.10 5.48 32.47
N PRO A 98 14.42 5.68 32.55
CA PRO A 98 15.26 5.85 31.37
C PRO A 98 15.31 4.54 30.58
N LEU A 99 14.93 4.56 29.30
CA LEU A 99 14.90 3.37 28.45
C LEU A 99 16.26 2.69 28.32
N GLU A 100 17.35 3.44 28.40
CA GLU A 100 18.70 2.87 28.43
C GLU A 100 18.89 1.86 29.57
N SER A 101 18.23 2.05 30.71
CA SER A 101 18.33 1.17 31.88
C SER A 101 17.76 -0.24 31.61
N LEU A 102 17.04 -0.44 30.50
CA LEU A 102 16.54 -1.75 30.11
C LEU A 102 17.61 -2.60 29.40
N TYR A 103 18.59 -1.94 28.80
CA TYR A 103 19.62 -2.56 27.96
C TYR A 103 21.02 -2.51 28.59
N PHE A 104 21.17 -1.82 29.72
CA PHE A 104 22.42 -1.75 30.48
C PHE A 104 22.10 -2.06 31.94
N ASN A 105 22.82 -3.01 32.53
CA ASN A 105 22.66 -3.34 33.95
C ASN A 105 23.30 -2.26 34.85
N TYR A 106 23.23 -2.44 36.17
CA TYR A 106 23.81 -1.50 37.15
C TYR A 106 25.33 -1.25 36.97
N TYR A 107 26.06 -2.20 36.39
CA TYR A 107 27.49 -2.06 36.06
C TYR A 107 27.73 -1.44 34.67
N ASN A 108 26.68 -0.90 34.04
CA ASN A 108 26.68 -0.38 32.68
C ASN A 108 27.14 -1.41 31.63
N VAL A 109 26.92 -2.71 31.92
CA VAL A 109 27.19 -3.81 30.99
C VAL A 109 25.97 -4.01 30.12
N PRO A 110 26.13 -4.08 28.79
CA PRO A 110 25.03 -4.32 27.88
C PRO A 110 24.38 -5.69 28.10
N VAL A 111 23.05 -5.72 28.08
CA VAL A 111 22.21 -6.90 28.35
C VAL A 111 20.98 -6.89 27.45
N ASP A 112 20.52 -8.08 27.10
CA ASP A 112 19.31 -8.24 26.28
C ASP A 112 18.05 -8.02 27.11
N PHE A 113 17.12 -7.25 26.57
CA PHE A 113 15.77 -7.11 27.14
C PHE A 113 14.87 -8.19 26.55
N LYS A 114 14.42 -9.13 27.39
CA LYS A 114 13.69 -10.32 26.99
C LYS A 114 12.18 -10.09 27.00
N ASN A 115 11.57 -9.99 28.18
CA ASN A 115 10.12 -10.15 28.30
C ASN A 115 9.38 -9.05 29.06
N ASN A 116 9.88 -8.65 30.23
CA ASN A 116 9.11 -7.80 31.14
C ASN A 116 9.97 -6.78 31.88
N ILE A 117 9.30 -5.72 32.32
CA ILE A 117 9.78 -4.69 33.23
C ILE A 117 8.84 -4.71 34.43
N ASN A 118 9.31 -5.15 35.59
CA ASN A 118 8.52 -5.11 36.81
C ASN A 118 8.75 -3.80 37.56
N PHE A 119 7.68 -3.20 38.04
CA PHE A 119 7.62 -1.95 38.77
C PHE A 119 7.39 -2.24 40.24
N LEU A 120 8.36 -1.91 41.09
CA LEU A 120 8.39 -2.33 42.50
C LEU A 120 8.58 -1.14 43.45
N PHE A 121 7.98 -1.22 44.63
CA PHE A 121 7.94 -0.16 45.63
C PHE A 121 8.42 -0.66 46.99
N CYS A 122 9.32 0.07 47.63
CA CYS A 122 9.79 -0.25 48.97
C CYS A 122 9.67 0.95 49.91
N PRO A 123 9.46 0.74 51.22
CA PRO A 123 9.19 -0.56 51.87
C PRO A 123 7.81 -1.13 51.48
N LEU A 124 7.58 -2.44 51.72
CA LEU A 124 6.29 -3.09 51.41
C LEU A 124 5.11 -2.41 52.12
N GLU A 125 5.33 -1.84 53.30
CA GLU A 125 4.30 -1.04 53.99
C GLU A 125 3.84 0.17 53.15
N PHE A 126 4.78 0.83 52.46
CA PHE A 126 4.47 1.91 51.53
C PHE A 126 3.75 1.36 50.28
N ALA A 127 4.24 0.28 49.69
CA ALA A 127 3.61 -0.36 48.53
C ALA A 127 2.14 -0.73 48.79
N SER A 128 1.82 -1.23 49.99
CA SER A 128 0.47 -1.61 50.40
C SER A 128 -0.54 -0.45 50.44
N LYS A 129 -0.04 0.80 50.43
CA LYS A 129 -0.83 2.04 50.38
C LYS A 129 -1.05 2.53 48.94
N LEU A 130 -0.67 1.75 47.92
CA LEU A 130 -0.90 2.09 46.52
C LEU A 130 -2.12 1.34 45.96
N GLY A 131 -2.84 1.99 45.05
CA GLY A 131 -3.94 1.41 44.28
C GLY A 131 -3.55 1.16 42.83
N VAL A 132 -4.28 0.24 42.19
CA VAL A 132 -4.16 -0.08 40.76
C VAL A 132 -5.55 -0.02 40.14
N PHE A 133 -5.70 0.67 39.01
CA PHE A 133 -6.96 0.68 38.26
C PHE A 133 -7.23 -0.70 37.67
N ASN A 134 -8.44 -1.21 37.85
CA ASN A 134 -8.87 -2.50 37.30
C ASN A 134 -9.56 -2.30 35.94
N GLU A 135 -9.20 -3.13 34.96
CA GLU A 135 -9.78 -3.05 33.61
C GLU A 135 -11.12 -3.80 33.47
N ASN A 136 -11.41 -4.74 34.37
CA ASN A 136 -12.48 -5.74 34.18
C ASN A 136 -13.74 -5.53 35.04
N TYR A 137 -13.76 -4.56 35.94
CA TYR A 137 -14.83 -4.41 36.93
C TYR A 137 -15.23 -2.95 37.14
N GLU A 138 -16.33 -2.53 36.52
CA GLU A 138 -16.93 -1.20 36.71
C GLU A 138 -17.25 -0.93 38.20
N GLU A 139 -17.66 -1.95 38.95
CA GLU A 139 -17.99 -1.85 40.38
C GLU A 139 -16.75 -1.77 41.30
N LYS A 140 -15.56 -2.13 40.80
CA LYS A 140 -14.28 -2.09 41.55
C LYS A 140 -13.20 -1.42 40.72
N ALA A 141 -13.42 -0.15 40.38
CA ALA A 141 -12.51 0.64 39.55
C ALA A 141 -11.05 0.63 40.03
N ILE A 142 -10.80 0.47 41.35
CA ILE A 142 -9.44 0.45 41.92
C ILE A 142 -9.26 -0.71 42.91
N GLY A 143 -8.27 -1.57 42.61
CA GLY A 143 -7.75 -2.61 43.48
C GLY A 143 -6.54 -2.14 44.30
N LYS A 144 -6.12 -2.95 45.27
CA LYS A 144 -4.87 -2.72 46.02
C LYS A 144 -3.67 -3.16 45.19
N TYR A 145 -2.57 -2.45 45.32
CA TYR A 145 -1.26 -2.92 44.88
C TYR A 145 -0.79 -3.99 45.87
N VAL A 146 -1.01 -5.25 45.52
CA VAL A 146 -0.60 -6.41 46.34
C VAL A 146 0.73 -6.97 45.83
N ASN A 147 0.88 -7.05 44.50
CA ASN A 147 2.04 -7.63 43.84
C ASN A 147 2.69 -6.62 42.89
N GLY A 148 3.95 -6.89 42.52
CA GLY A 148 4.64 -6.14 41.48
C GLY A 148 3.79 -6.01 40.21
N THR A 149 3.62 -4.79 39.70
CA THR A 149 3.00 -4.56 38.38
C THR A 149 4.08 -4.56 37.32
N ARG A 150 3.71 -4.71 36.04
CA ARG A 150 4.72 -4.84 34.99
C ARG A 150 4.29 -4.29 33.65
N CYS A 151 5.27 -4.12 32.78
CA CYS A 151 5.10 -3.92 31.36
C CYS A 151 5.78 -5.06 30.62
N SER A 152 4.98 -5.87 29.91
CA SER A 152 5.43 -7.02 29.09
C SER A 152 4.70 -7.04 27.75
N VAL A 153 4.96 -8.05 26.91
CA VAL A 153 4.19 -8.25 25.67
C VAL A 153 2.69 -8.36 25.98
N TYR A 154 2.29 -9.03 27.05
CA TYR A 154 0.88 -9.24 27.41
C TYR A 154 0.12 -7.93 27.66
N LYS A 155 0.68 -7.05 28.49
CA LYS A 155 0.08 -5.76 28.84
C LYS A 155 1.12 -4.82 29.45
N CYS A 156 0.85 -3.52 29.38
CA CYS A 156 1.71 -2.52 29.98
C CYS A 156 0.99 -1.65 31.02
N ASP A 157 1.23 -1.95 32.31
CA ASP A 157 0.58 -1.30 33.45
C ASP A 157 1.28 0.01 33.87
N ILE A 158 1.59 0.90 32.93
CA ILE A 158 2.16 2.22 33.24
C ILE A 158 1.08 3.25 33.61
N GLY A 159 1.49 4.46 33.98
CA GLY A 159 0.60 5.57 34.31
C GLY A 159 0.35 5.74 35.82
N PRO A 160 -0.85 6.17 36.23
CA PRO A 160 -1.10 6.59 37.61
C PRO A 160 -1.33 5.41 38.58
N PHE A 161 -0.75 5.56 39.77
CA PHE A 161 -0.89 4.70 40.94
C PHE A 161 -1.35 5.56 42.12
N PRO A 162 -2.65 5.59 42.44
CA PRO A 162 -3.18 6.43 43.51
C PRO A 162 -2.69 5.98 44.88
N MET A 163 -2.39 6.94 45.76
CA MET A 163 -2.20 6.67 47.18
C MET A 163 -3.56 6.45 47.85
N VAL A 164 -3.72 5.30 48.52
CA VAL A 164 -4.96 4.88 49.16
C VAL A 164 -4.77 4.85 50.68
N ASN A 165 -5.08 5.98 51.31
CA ASN A 165 -5.04 6.11 52.77
C ASN A 165 -6.33 5.50 53.37
N SER A 166 -6.20 4.39 54.11
CA SER A 166 -7.22 3.65 54.90
C SER A 166 -7.96 2.48 54.23
N HIS A 167 -8.32 1.50 55.07
CA HIS A 167 -8.91 0.19 54.74
C HIS A 167 -10.40 0.22 54.30
N ALA A 168 -11.02 1.39 54.11
CA ALA A 168 -12.44 1.51 53.78
C ALA A 168 -12.68 1.94 52.32
N ASN A 169 -13.38 1.06 51.59
CA ASN A 169 -14.03 1.24 50.28
C ASN A 169 -13.46 2.36 49.35
N ILE A 170 -12.20 2.22 48.97
CA ILE A 170 -11.44 3.12 48.08
C ILE A 170 -12.17 3.41 46.77
N SER A 171 -12.75 2.38 46.15
CA SER A 171 -13.49 2.53 44.90
C SER A 171 -14.69 3.46 45.10
N HIS A 172 -15.42 3.33 46.22
CA HIS A 172 -16.57 4.18 46.50
C HIS A 172 -16.21 5.66 46.72
N ARG A 173 -15.14 5.94 47.49
CA ARG A 173 -14.69 7.31 47.73
C ARG A 173 -14.19 8.00 46.46
N ILE A 174 -13.43 7.30 45.63
CA ILE A 174 -12.89 7.88 44.39
C ILE A 174 -13.99 8.18 43.37
N LEU A 175 -15.03 7.34 43.32
CA LEU A 175 -16.21 7.58 42.48
C LEU A 175 -17.06 8.77 42.97
N ILE A 176 -17.12 9.03 44.29
CA ILE A 176 -17.86 10.16 44.87
C ILE A 176 -17.04 11.45 44.84
N ASP A 177 -15.87 11.43 45.47
CA ASP A 177 -15.06 12.61 45.76
C ASP A 177 -14.41 13.15 44.48
N LYS A 178 -14.23 12.28 43.46
CA LYS A 178 -13.58 12.59 42.17
C LYS A 178 -12.23 13.29 42.34
N GLU A 179 -11.58 13.10 43.47
CA GLU A 179 -10.32 13.71 43.84
C GLU A 179 -9.37 12.70 44.48
N LEU A 180 -8.07 12.86 44.21
CA LEU A 180 -6.98 12.09 44.77
C LEU A 180 -5.91 13.05 45.27
N GLU A 181 -5.52 12.91 46.54
CA GLU A 181 -4.50 13.79 47.14
C GLU A 181 -3.12 13.59 46.50
N LYS A 182 -2.75 12.34 46.22
CA LYS A 182 -1.40 11.97 45.77
C LYS A 182 -1.47 10.78 44.80
N VAL A 183 -0.78 10.90 43.67
CA VAL A 183 -0.65 9.87 42.64
C VAL A 183 0.82 9.72 42.25
N PHE A 184 1.28 8.50 42.06
CA PHE A 184 2.58 8.19 41.46
C PHE A 184 2.37 7.85 40.00
N PHE A 185 3.00 8.58 39.09
CA PHE A 185 2.92 8.35 37.66
C PHE A 185 4.18 7.64 37.18
N ILE A 186 4.04 6.41 36.67
CA ILE A 186 5.13 5.66 36.04
C ILE A 186 5.10 5.94 34.54
N GLY A 187 6.24 6.36 33.98
CA GLY A 187 6.42 6.56 32.55
C GLY A 187 7.85 6.29 32.11
N PHE A 188 8.08 6.31 30.81
CA PHE A 188 9.39 6.08 30.20
C PHE A 188 10.01 7.37 29.68
N GLN A 189 11.34 7.43 29.72
CA GLN A 189 12.14 8.53 29.20
C GLN A 189 13.11 8.02 28.14
N THR A 190 13.07 8.61 26.94
CA THR A 190 13.97 8.23 25.84
C THR A 190 15.40 8.69 26.10
N SER A 191 16.34 8.15 25.34
CA SER A 191 17.75 8.55 25.39
C SER A 191 18.23 8.94 23.99
N PRO A 192 17.96 10.18 23.52
CA PRO A 192 18.31 10.62 22.17
C PRO A 192 19.81 10.48 21.87
N ASN A 193 20.66 10.77 22.85
CA ASN A 193 22.12 10.66 22.72
C ASN A 193 22.61 9.23 22.43
N LYS A 194 21.81 8.22 22.78
CA LYS A 194 22.10 6.80 22.54
C LYS A 194 21.24 6.18 21.44
N ASN A 195 20.38 6.97 20.77
CA ASN A 195 19.36 6.47 19.84
C ASN A 195 18.50 5.35 20.45
N ILE A 196 18.08 5.52 21.71
CA ILE A 196 17.17 4.57 22.38
C ILE A 196 15.81 5.24 22.55
N ASP A 197 14.92 4.95 21.62
CA ASP A 197 13.51 5.36 21.57
C ASP A 197 12.57 4.15 21.49
N TYR A 198 13.01 2.97 21.94
CA TYR A 198 12.30 1.71 21.73
C TYR A 198 12.33 0.76 22.94
N ILE A 199 11.31 -0.09 23.01
CA ILE A 199 11.24 -1.30 23.84
C ILE A 199 11.03 -2.48 22.88
N PHE A 200 12.09 -3.24 22.62
CA PHE A 200 12.04 -4.42 21.77
C PHE A 200 12.27 -5.68 22.58
N PHE A 201 11.27 -6.56 22.58
CA PHE A 201 11.31 -7.85 23.26
C PHE A 201 12.16 -8.83 22.44
N TYR A 202 13.18 -9.41 23.07
CA TYR A 202 14.11 -10.33 22.44
C TYR A 202 13.93 -11.76 22.97
N ASN A 203 13.84 -12.73 22.04
CA ASN A 203 13.93 -14.14 22.38
C ASN A 203 15.13 -14.78 21.65
N ALA A 204 16.11 -15.23 22.43
CA ALA A 204 17.33 -15.82 21.89
C ALA A 204 17.04 -17.09 21.09
N GLY A 205 17.66 -17.22 19.92
CA GLY A 205 17.50 -18.39 19.05
C GLY A 205 16.20 -18.41 18.25
N LYS A 206 15.42 -17.32 18.24
CA LYS A 206 14.25 -17.15 17.36
C LYS A 206 14.61 -16.20 16.22
N PRO A 207 15.02 -16.75 15.06
CA PRO A 207 15.43 -15.91 13.96
C PRO A 207 14.24 -15.39 13.14
N ALA A 208 14.41 -14.22 12.52
CA ALA A 208 13.51 -13.69 11.51
C ALA A 208 14.28 -12.97 10.40
N GLY A 209 13.79 -13.07 9.18
CA GLY A 209 14.44 -12.47 8.01
C GLY A 209 13.48 -12.21 6.85
N ASN A 210 14.03 -11.82 5.70
CA ASN A 210 13.24 -11.49 4.50
C ASN A 210 12.51 -12.69 3.89
N ILE A 211 12.95 -13.91 4.21
CA ILE A 211 12.35 -15.16 3.75
C ILE A 211 11.64 -15.87 4.91
N ASN A 212 12.31 -16.01 6.05
CA ASN A 212 11.68 -16.53 7.27
C ASN A 212 10.91 -15.42 7.98
N ILE A 213 9.69 -15.17 7.50
CA ILE A 213 8.76 -14.25 8.14
C ILE A 213 8.04 -15.03 9.25
N VAL A 214 8.25 -14.64 10.50
CA VAL A 214 7.60 -15.25 11.66
C VAL A 214 6.31 -14.50 11.99
N LEU A 215 5.36 -15.17 12.65
CA LEU A 215 4.15 -14.57 13.17
C LEU A 215 4.36 -14.20 14.64
N VAL A 216 4.01 -12.97 15.02
CA VAL A 216 4.11 -12.50 16.40
C VAL A 216 2.78 -11.96 16.92
N ALA A 217 2.55 -12.07 18.22
CA ALA A 217 1.44 -11.38 18.88
C ALA A 217 1.82 -9.91 19.13
N CYS A 218 1.44 -9.01 18.24
CA CYS A 218 1.72 -7.60 18.39
C CYS A 218 0.73 -6.92 19.33
N PRO A 219 1.22 -6.07 20.25
CA PRO A 219 0.39 -5.10 20.94
C PRO A 219 -0.53 -4.33 19.99
N TYR A 220 -1.72 -4.01 20.46
CA TYR A 220 -2.77 -3.31 19.73
C TYR A 220 -3.47 -2.29 20.65
N LYS A 221 -4.67 -1.82 20.30
CA LYS A 221 -5.30 -0.63 20.89
C LYS A 221 -5.48 -0.71 22.41
N ASN A 222 -5.82 -1.87 22.94
CA ASN A 222 -6.13 -2.06 24.37
C ASN A 222 -4.95 -2.63 25.18
N TRP A 223 -3.74 -2.71 24.60
CA TRP A 223 -2.54 -3.19 25.30
C TRP A 223 -2.16 -2.36 26.55
N ILE A 224 -2.60 -1.10 26.56
CA ILE A 224 -2.42 -0.18 27.68
C ILE A 224 -3.80 0.25 28.19
N ARG A 225 -3.97 0.22 29.51
CA ARG A 225 -5.17 0.73 30.17
C ARG A 225 -5.48 2.18 29.80
N LYS A 226 -6.78 2.48 29.69
CA LYS A 226 -7.29 3.82 29.34
C LYS A 226 -6.84 4.91 30.32
N GLN A 227 -6.70 4.56 31.60
CA GLN A 227 -6.34 5.50 32.68
C GLN A 227 -4.84 5.82 32.72
N SER A 228 -4.01 5.19 31.88
CA SER A 228 -2.55 5.33 31.90
C SER A 228 -2.05 6.74 31.58
N SER A 229 -2.90 7.63 31.04
CA SER A 229 -2.47 8.87 30.37
C SER A 229 -1.42 8.61 29.27
N ALA A 230 -1.52 7.44 28.65
CA ALA A 230 -0.75 7.00 27.51
C ALA A 230 -1.67 6.21 26.57
N LYS A 231 -1.26 6.04 25.32
CA LYS A 231 -1.98 5.22 24.35
C LYS A 231 -1.00 4.48 23.46
N PHE A 232 -1.38 3.28 23.06
CA PHE A 232 -0.67 2.53 22.05
C PHE A 232 -1.27 2.83 20.67
N ILE A 233 -0.42 3.20 19.72
CA ILE A 233 -0.79 3.42 18.32
C ILE A 233 -0.14 2.32 17.48
N PRO A 234 -0.92 1.36 16.95
CA PRO A 234 -0.41 0.33 16.06
C PRO A 234 0.25 0.92 14.80
N SER A 235 1.28 0.25 14.31
CA SER A 235 1.90 0.57 13.01
C SER A 235 0.88 0.41 11.88
N LYS A 236 1.05 1.16 10.79
CA LYS A 236 0.12 1.14 9.62
C LYS A 236 -0.10 -0.25 8.99
N TYR A 237 0.83 -1.17 9.20
CA TYR A 237 0.80 -2.54 8.69
C TYR A 237 0.21 -3.55 9.69
N VAL A 238 -0.08 -3.15 10.92
CA VAL A 238 -0.84 -3.95 11.88
C VAL A 238 -2.33 -3.66 11.64
N LYS A 239 -2.93 -4.47 10.76
CA LYS A 239 -4.29 -4.22 10.26
C LYS A 239 -5.35 -4.86 11.17
N ASN A 240 -6.57 -4.29 11.16
CA ASN A 240 -7.66 -4.74 12.02
C ASN A 240 -8.19 -6.14 11.65
N ASP A 241 -8.10 -6.48 10.36
CA ASP A 241 -8.55 -7.73 9.77
C ASP A 241 -7.58 -8.89 10.02
N PHE A 242 -6.39 -8.63 10.56
CA PHE A 242 -5.48 -9.69 11.00
C PHE A 242 -6.06 -10.45 12.20
N PRO A 243 -5.68 -11.73 12.38
CA PRO A 243 -6.24 -12.57 13.43
C PRO A 243 -6.06 -11.95 14.83
N SER A 244 -7.10 -12.05 15.64
CA SER A 244 -7.03 -11.74 17.08
C SER A 244 -6.95 -13.03 17.88
N LEU A 245 -6.36 -12.93 19.08
CA LEU A 245 -6.47 -13.98 20.09
C LEU A 245 -7.88 -13.94 20.71
N PRO A 246 -8.48 -15.10 20.99
CA PRO A 246 -9.82 -15.17 21.58
C PRO A 246 -9.83 -14.60 23.00
N ASN A 247 -10.89 -13.89 23.41
CA ASN A 247 -11.05 -13.34 24.77
C ASN A 247 -9.92 -12.39 25.26
N ASP A 248 -9.07 -11.91 24.35
CA ASP A 248 -7.91 -11.06 24.67
C ASP A 248 -8.26 -9.55 24.73
N MET A 249 -9.55 -9.19 24.67
CA MET A 249 -10.04 -7.81 24.71
C MET A 249 -9.39 -6.88 23.65
N ASP A 250 -9.06 -7.40 22.47
CA ASP A 250 -8.38 -6.65 21.39
C ASP A 250 -7.04 -6.02 21.82
N ARG A 251 -6.33 -6.68 22.75
CA ARG A 251 -4.98 -6.31 23.15
C ARG A 251 -3.95 -6.68 22.11
N HIS A 252 -4.16 -7.78 21.37
CA HIS A 252 -3.20 -8.26 20.38
C HIS A 252 -3.80 -8.56 19.00
N LYS A 253 -2.94 -8.42 17.99
CA LYS A 253 -3.13 -8.96 16.64
C LYS A 253 -1.97 -9.89 16.31
N LEU A 254 -2.24 -11.00 15.62
CA LEU A 254 -1.21 -11.87 15.09
C LEU A 254 -0.71 -11.27 13.76
N VAL A 255 0.56 -10.88 13.72
CA VAL A 255 1.15 -10.10 12.63
C VAL A 255 2.43 -10.77 12.12
N PRO A 256 2.55 -11.03 10.81
CA PRO A 256 3.82 -11.48 10.24
C PRO A 256 4.88 -10.36 10.30
N THR A 257 6.14 -10.71 10.56
CA THR A 257 7.24 -9.73 10.71
C THR A 257 7.86 -9.32 9.37
N PHE A 258 7.04 -8.87 8.41
CA PHE A 258 7.45 -8.70 7.00
C PHE A 258 8.14 -7.36 6.67
N ILE A 259 8.24 -6.46 7.64
CA ILE A 259 8.96 -5.17 7.52
C ILE A 259 10.00 -5.13 8.64
N LEU A 260 11.21 -5.58 8.35
CA LEU A 260 12.30 -5.63 9.30
C LEU A 260 13.23 -4.43 9.14
N GLU A 261 13.64 -3.86 10.27
CA GLU A 261 14.67 -2.82 10.34
C GLU A 261 15.89 -3.38 11.06
N ASN A 262 17.09 -3.07 10.57
CA ASN A 262 18.32 -3.41 11.27
C ASN A 262 18.69 -2.25 12.20
N ILE A 263 18.76 -2.51 13.50
CA ILE A 263 19.23 -1.53 14.47
C ILE A 263 20.62 -1.90 14.99
N SER A 264 21.45 -0.88 15.20
CA SER A 264 22.74 -1.02 15.90
C SER A 264 22.66 -0.28 17.23
N ARG A 265 22.93 -0.99 18.33
CA ARG A 265 22.91 -0.44 19.70
C ARG A 265 24.28 0.04 20.19
N GLY A 266 25.19 0.36 19.27
CA GLY A 266 26.54 0.80 19.57
C GLY A 266 27.56 -0.34 19.72
N GLN A 267 28.76 -0.01 20.21
CA GLN A 267 29.83 -0.99 20.39
C GLN A 267 29.43 -2.04 21.43
N ASN A 268 29.68 -3.33 21.14
CA ASN A 268 29.38 -4.51 21.96
C ASN A 268 27.98 -5.11 21.86
N PHE A 269 27.11 -4.61 20.98
CA PHE A 269 25.86 -5.32 20.62
C PHE A 269 25.93 -5.86 19.19
N PRO A 270 25.47 -7.11 18.94
CA PRO A 270 25.26 -7.57 17.58
C PRO A 270 24.15 -6.75 16.92
N SER A 271 24.33 -6.45 15.63
CA SER A 271 23.24 -5.96 14.80
C SER A 271 22.15 -7.02 14.71
N ARG A 272 20.90 -6.61 14.91
CA ARG A 272 19.74 -7.50 14.91
C ARG A 272 18.60 -6.93 14.10
N ASN A 273 17.75 -7.83 13.62
CA ASN A 273 16.54 -7.45 12.90
C ASN A 273 15.47 -7.10 13.91
N THR A 274 14.70 -6.06 13.64
CA THR A 274 13.63 -5.59 14.52
C THR A 274 12.34 -5.41 13.74
N PHE A 275 11.22 -5.68 14.41
CA PHE A 275 9.89 -5.48 13.88
C PHE A 275 9.10 -4.60 14.83
N THR A 276 8.54 -3.49 14.34
CA THR A 276 7.82 -2.51 15.17
C THR A 276 6.31 -2.73 15.10
N CYS A 277 5.71 -3.27 16.15
CA CYS A 277 4.25 -3.41 16.23
C CYS A 277 3.52 -2.06 16.26
N GLY A 278 4.14 -1.03 16.84
CA GLY A 278 3.58 0.30 16.93
C GLY A 278 4.37 1.21 17.84
N ARG A 279 3.74 2.25 18.35
CA ARG A 279 4.36 3.24 19.21
C ARG A 279 3.50 3.59 20.42
N LEU A 280 4.16 3.76 21.56
CA LEU A 280 3.60 4.25 22.80
C LEU A 280 3.72 5.78 22.83
N GLU A 281 2.58 6.47 22.85
CA GLU A 281 2.51 7.91 23.10
C GLU A 281 2.12 8.17 24.55
N GLN A 282 2.92 8.96 25.26
CA GLN A 282 2.66 9.35 26.65
C GLN A 282 2.24 10.82 26.71
N TYR A 283 1.44 11.20 27.71
CA TYR A 283 1.02 12.59 27.85
C TYR A 283 2.20 13.51 28.21
N GLU A 284 2.46 14.50 27.36
CA GLU A 284 3.65 15.38 27.41
C GLU A 284 3.83 16.13 28.74
N LYS A 285 2.74 16.42 29.46
CA LYS A 285 2.83 17.10 30.76
C LYS A 285 3.29 16.17 31.87
N LEU A 286 3.16 14.86 31.67
CA LEU A 286 3.49 13.84 32.68
C LEU A 286 4.77 13.08 32.38
N ALA A 287 5.07 12.86 31.10
CA ALA A 287 6.18 12.03 30.63
C ALA A 287 6.89 12.65 29.41
N ASP A 288 7.96 11.99 28.97
CA ASP A 288 8.64 12.33 27.71
C ASP A 288 7.64 12.19 26.54
N PRO A 289 7.41 13.27 25.76
CA PRO A 289 6.46 13.25 24.65
C PRO A 289 6.96 12.44 23.43
N THR A 290 8.23 12.06 23.41
CA THR A 290 8.81 11.30 22.30
C THR A 290 8.15 9.93 22.20
N PRO A 291 7.53 9.56 21.05
CA PRO A 291 6.90 8.25 20.90
C PRO A 291 7.91 7.11 21.02
N ILE A 292 7.57 6.08 21.79
CA ILE A 292 8.45 4.94 22.04
C ILE A 292 8.02 3.77 21.15
N LYS A 293 8.91 3.27 20.30
CA LYS A 293 8.62 2.12 19.44
C LYS A 293 8.51 0.84 20.27
N ILE A 294 7.48 0.05 20.06
CA ILE A 294 7.27 -1.23 20.74
C ILE A 294 7.26 -2.33 19.69
N GLY A 295 7.94 -3.43 19.98
CA GLY A 295 8.06 -4.51 19.01
C GLY A 295 9.00 -5.62 19.44
N TYR A 296 9.56 -6.31 18.46
CA TYR A 296 10.37 -7.51 18.64
C TYR A 296 11.75 -7.34 18.03
N GLU A 297 12.69 -8.10 18.57
CA GLU A 297 14.06 -8.23 18.09
C GLU A 297 14.37 -9.69 17.82
N PHE A 298 15.08 -9.95 16.73
CA PHE A 298 15.35 -11.29 16.23
C PHE A 298 16.82 -11.45 15.88
N ASP A 299 17.30 -12.67 16.07
CA ASP A 299 18.56 -13.10 15.47
C ASP A 299 18.42 -13.13 13.95
N GLN A 300 19.54 -12.89 13.26
CA GLN A 300 19.58 -12.98 11.81
C GLN A 300 19.71 -14.44 11.38
N LEU A 301 18.91 -14.86 10.41
CA LEU A 301 19.05 -16.16 9.79
C LEU A 301 18.73 -16.07 8.31
N GLU A 302 19.42 -16.90 7.54
CA GLU A 302 19.12 -17.13 6.14
C GLU A 302 18.76 -18.60 5.92
N ASP A 303 17.78 -18.73 5.03
CA ASP A 303 17.26 -19.92 4.35
C ASP A 303 16.28 -20.84 5.10
N ILE A 304 15.02 -20.72 4.67
CA ILE A 304 14.00 -21.77 4.72
C ILE A 304 13.64 -22.11 3.27
N SER A 305 13.60 -23.40 2.94
CA SER A 305 13.14 -23.87 1.64
C SER A 305 11.65 -23.61 1.47
N SER A 306 11.27 -23.07 0.32
CA SER A 306 9.86 -22.90 -0.04
C SER A 306 9.37 -24.06 -0.90
N GLN A 307 8.10 -24.41 -0.74
CA GLN A 307 7.42 -25.46 -1.50
C GLN A 307 6.51 -24.85 -2.57
N PHE A 308 5.87 -25.68 -3.38
CA PHE A 308 4.85 -25.22 -4.32
C PHE A 308 3.45 -25.30 -3.71
N LEU A 309 2.65 -24.27 -3.96
CA LEU A 309 1.23 -24.32 -3.63
C LEU A 309 0.48 -25.17 -4.65
N THR A 310 -0.35 -26.09 -4.16
CA THR A 310 -1.37 -26.80 -4.92
C THR A 310 -2.74 -26.47 -4.35
N ILE A 311 -3.75 -26.39 -5.20
CA ILE A 311 -5.12 -26.08 -4.79
C ILE A 311 -6.06 -27.12 -5.37
N GLU A 312 -6.82 -27.78 -4.49
CA GLU A 312 -7.78 -28.82 -4.87
C GLU A 312 -9.16 -28.44 -4.32
N GLY A 313 -9.99 -27.83 -5.18
CA GLY A 313 -11.26 -27.26 -4.73
C GLY A 313 -11.07 -26.13 -3.72
N GLU A 314 -11.49 -26.39 -2.48
CA GLU A 314 -11.39 -25.46 -1.35
C GLU A 314 -10.15 -25.71 -0.46
N GLU A 315 -9.44 -26.81 -0.70
CA GLU A 315 -8.27 -27.19 0.09
C GLU A 315 -6.99 -26.57 -0.49
N LEU A 316 -6.11 -26.11 0.40
CA LEU A 316 -4.81 -25.53 0.07
C LEU A 316 -3.70 -26.44 0.58
N PHE A 317 -2.82 -26.84 -0.33
CA PHE A 317 -1.68 -27.70 -0.02
C PHE A 317 -0.37 -26.95 -0.24
N CYS A 318 0.52 -27.05 0.73
CA CYS A 318 1.91 -26.62 0.64
C CYS A 318 2.79 -27.85 0.47
N GLY A 319 3.16 -28.16 -0.78
CA GLY A 319 3.64 -29.48 -1.16
C GLY A 319 2.60 -30.55 -0.83
N ASP A 320 2.93 -31.44 0.10
CA ASP A 320 2.06 -32.54 0.54
C ASP A 320 1.32 -32.24 1.86
N VAL A 321 1.49 -31.03 2.42
CA VAL A 321 0.89 -30.63 3.70
C VAL A 321 -0.37 -29.81 3.46
N ASP A 322 -1.51 -30.26 3.99
CA ASP A 322 -2.75 -29.48 4.02
C ASP A 322 -2.61 -28.29 5.00
N ILE A 323 -2.79 -27.08 4.48
CA ILE A 323 -2.71 -25.83 5.23
C ILE A 323 -4.06 -25.10 5.33
N THR A 324 -5.17 -25.76 4.96
CA THR A 324 -6.50 -25.15 4.86
C THR A 324 -6.96 -24.47 6.17
N ASP A 325 -6.72 -25.12 7.31
CA ASP A 325 -7.12 -24.61 8.63
C ASP A 325 -6.05 -23.74 9.33
N HIS A 326 -4.97 -23.39 8.64
CA HIS A 326 -3.91 -22.54 9.19
C HIS A 326 -4.30 -21.05 9.19
N TYR A 327 -3.55 -20.24 9.94
CA TYR A 327 -3.50 -18.81 9.64
C TYR A 327 -2.68 -18.61 8.37
N ILE A 328 -3.35 -18.25 7.28
CA ILE A 328 -2.73 -18.09 5.97
C ILE A 328 -2.56 -16.61 5.65
N PHE A 329 -1.34 -16.22 5.30
CA PHE A 329 -1.01 -14.89 4.83
C PHE A 329 -0.40 -14.94 3.44
N THR A 330 -0.78 -14.00 2.58
CA THR A 330 -0.14 -13.82 1.29
C THR A 330 0.77 -12.60 1.30
N PHE A 331 1.91 -12.73 0.64
CA PHE A 331 2.96 -11.73 0.63
C PHE A 331 3.46 -11.45 -0.78
N LEU A 332 3.51 -10.17 -1.14
CA LEU A 332 4.19 -9.66 -2.32
C LEU A 332 5.26 -8.67 -1.91
N ASN A 333 6.48 -8.87 -2.38
CA ASN A 333 7.55 -7.91 -2.20
C ASN A 333 7.26 -6.64 -3.01
N SER A 334 7.74 -5.48 -2.58
CA SER A 334 7.59 -4.21 -3.31
C SER A 334 8.16 -4.31 -4.73
N THR A 335 9.24 -5.08 -4.93
CA THR A 335 9.85 -5.32 -6.25
C THR A 335 8.95 -6.08 -7.22
N ASP A 336 7.94 -6.79 -6.71
CA ASP A 336 6.97 -7.54 -7.51
C ASP A 336 5.64 -6.79 -7.70
N ILE A 337 5.57 -5.53 -7.26
CA ILE A 337 4.40 -4.67 -7.41
C ILE A 337 4.77 -3.44 -8.25
N PHE A 338 4.13 -3.30 -9.41
CA PHE A 338 4.33 -2.19 -10.33
C PHE A 338 4.08 -0.84 -9.64
N ASN A 339 5.09 0.03 -9.64
CA ASN A 339 5.07 1.36 -9.04
C ASN A 339 4.76 1.39 -7.52
N SER A 340 5.07 0.32 -6.77
CA SER A 340 4.99 0.35 -5.30
C SER A 340 6.38 0.39 -4.67
N SER A 341 6.55 1.22 -3.65
CA SER A 341 7.71 1.18 -2.76
C SER A 341 7.50 0.28 -1.53
N GLU A 342 6.26 -0.15 -1.30
CA GLU A 342 5.88 -0.91 -0.09
C GLU A 342 5.47 -2.33 -0.45
N PRO A 343 5.88 -3.33 0.34
CA PRO A 343 5.40 -4.70 0.19
C PRO A 343 3.92 -4.79 0.58
N ASN A 344 3.25 -5.85 0.13
CA ASN A 344 1.87 -6.13 0.50
C ASN A 344 1.77 -7.43 1.29
N MET A 345 1.12 -7.38 2.44
CA MET A 345 0.77 -8.53 3.28
C MET A 345 -0.72 -8.54 3.53
N GLU A 346 -1.37 -9.65 3.23
CA GLU A 346 -2.82 -9.83 3.35
C GLU A 346 -3.13 -11.13 4.09
N TYR A 347 -4.05 -11.06 5.06
CA TYR A 347 -4.57 -12.25 5.72
C TYR A 347 -5.70 -12.86 4.88
N VAL A 348 -5.64 -14.17 4.65
CA VAL A 348 -6.66 -14.90 3.88
C VAL A 348 -7.80 -15.28 4.82
N THR A 349 -8.86 -14.47 4.82
CA THR A 349 -10.08 -14.76 5.59
C THR A 349 -10.97 -15.81 4.93
N SER A 350 -10.90 -15.94 3.61
CA SER A 350 -11.63 -16.94 2.83
C SER A 350 -10.85 -17.31 1.57
N ILE A 351 -10.66 -18.61 1.39
CA ILE A 351 -9.95 -19.21 0.25
C ILE A 351 -10.72 -18.98 -1.07
N LYS A 352 -12.04 -18.76 -1.01
CA LYS A 352 -12.88 -18.53 -2.21
C LYS A 352 -12.72 -17.15 -2.82
N SER A 353 -12.36 -16.15 -2.01
CA SER A 353 -12.30 -14.75 -2.43
C SER A 353 -10.88 -14.24 -2.67
N VAL A 354 -9.86 -15.05 -2.36
CA VAL A 354 -8.46 -14.65 -2.52
C VAL A 354 -8.09 -14.60 -4.00
N ASN A 355 -7.40 -13.53 -4.41
CA ASN A 355 -6.75 -13.48 -5.72
C ASN A 355 -5.28 -13.85 -5.54
N PHE A 356 -4.78 -14.74 -6.38
CA PHE A 356 -3.38 -15.11 -6.40
C PHE A 356 -2.60 -14.30 -7.43
N TYR A 357 -1.34 -14.04 -7.14
CA TYR A 357 -0.46 -13.21 -7.97
C TYR A 357 0.89 -13.88 -8.24
N VAL A 358 1.50 -13.53 -9.37
CA VAL A 358 2.86 -13.99 -9.72
C VAL A 358 3.84 -13.57 -8.64
N ASN A 359 4.79 -14.45 -8.31
CA ASN A 359 5.80 -14.26 -7.25
C ASN A 359 5.23 -14.03 -5.84
N GLN A 360 3.93 -14.18 -5.64
CA GLN A 360 3.33 -14.16 -4.32
C GLN A 360 3.81 -15.37 -3.53
N LYS A 361 4.19 -15.12 -2.28
CA LYS A 361 4.48 -16.16 -1.30
C LYS A 361 3.28 -16.33 -0.38
N ILE A 362 3.07 -17.55 0.08
CA ILE A 362 2.05 -17.88 1.07
C ILE A 362 2.76 -18.39 2.32
N TYR A 363 2.43 -17.81 3.46
CA TYR A 363 2.91 -18.21 4.77
C TYR A 363 1.74 -18.82 5.53
N ALA A 364 1.91 -20.07 5.95
CA ALA A 364 0.95 -20.77 6.79
C ALA A 364 1.53 -20.93 8.20
N TYR A 365 0.72 -20.63 9.22
CA TYR A 365 1.07 -20.81 10.62
C TYR A 365 0.02 -21.71 11.29
N ASP A 366 0.49 -22.69 12.05
CA ASP A 366 -0.37 -23.68 12.70
C ASP A 366 -1.30 -22.99 13.71
N LYS A 367 -2.58 -22.89 13.34
CA LYS A 367 -3.60 -22.19 14.11
C LYS A 367 -3.95 -22.95 15.39
N GLU A 368 -4.03 -24.27 15.34
CA GLU A 368 -4.39 -25.10 16.49
C GLU A 368 -3.27 -25.05 17.55
N TYR A 369 -2.02 -25.13 17.12
CA TYR A 369 -0.86 -24.97 18.00
C TYR A 369 -0.84 -23.60 18.69
N ILE A 370 -1.09 -22.52 17.96
CA ILE A 370 -1.12 -21.16 18.54
C ILE A 370 -2.26 -21.02 19.56
N LEU A 371 -3.46 -21.49 19.21
CA LEU A 371 -4.64 -21.34 20.06
C LEU A 371 -4.60 -22.25 21.29
N SER A 372 -4.07 -23.47 21.19
CA SER A 372 -3.87 -24.35 22.34
C SER A 372 -2.92 -23.73 23.35
N LYS A 373 -1.75 -23.23 22.91
CA LYS A 373 -0.80 -22.53 23.78
C LYS A 373 -1.43 -21.32 24.48
N TYR A 374 -2.32 -20.60 23.82
CA TYR A 374 -3.01 -19.45 24.42
C TYR A 374 -4.10 -19.86 25.43
N ASN A 375 -4.92 -20.86 25.08
CA ASN A 375 -6.05 -21.30 25.90
C ASN A 375 -5.62 -21.99 27.20
N ASP A 376 -4.44 -22.62 27.22
CA ASP A 376 -3.90 -23.26 28.42
C ASP A 376 -3.63 -22.24 29.54
N SER A 377 -3.04 -21.09 29.19
CA SER A 377 -2.90 -19.94 30.08
C SER A 377 -2.52 -18.68 29.30
N ALA A 378 -3.45 -17.73 29.22
CA ALA A 378 -3.23 -16.48 28.46
C ALA A 378 -2.05 -15.67 29.01
N GLU A 379 -1.79 -15.70 30.31
CA GLU A 379 -0.65 -15.00 30.92
C GLU A 379 0.66 -15.75 30.62
N GLU A 380 0.70 -17.09 30.78
CA GLU A 380 1.91 -17.88 30.48
C GLU A 380 2.29 -17.85 28.99
N PHE A 381 1.31 -17.73 28.09
CA PHE A 381 1.52 -17.58 26.65
C PHE A 381 2.47 -16.42 26.30
N PHE A 382 2.41 -15.33 27.09
CA PHE A 382 3.29 -14.17 26.94
C PHE A 382 4.44 -14.18 27.96
N ASP A 383 4.26 -14.84 29.10
CA ASP A 383 5.14 -14.75 30.27
C ASP A 383 5.96 -16.02 30.54
N THR A 384 6.32 -16.79 29.51
CA THR A 384 7.37 -17.80 29.63
C THR A 384 8.74 -17.16 29.40
N ASP A 385 9.69 -17.27 30.35
CA ASP A 385 10.96 -16.47 30.35
C ASP A 385 11.83 -16.68 29.09
N ASN A 386 11.55 -17.72 28.31
CA ASN A 386 12.28 -18.09 27.09
C ASN A 386 11.38 -18.39 25.88
N ASP A 387 10.07 -18.12 25.91
CA ASP A 387 9.19 -18.49 24.78
C ASP A 387 8.10 -17.45 24.51
N LEU A 388 8.55 -16.23 24.17
CA LEU A 388 7.71 -15.19 23.56
C LEU A 388 6.87 -15.79 22.42
N PRO A 389 5.65 -15.26 22.17
CA PRO A 389 4.73 -15.76 21.15
C PRO A 389 5.21 -15.41 19.73
N ILE A 390 6.29 -16.08 19.32
CA ILE A 390 6.96 -15.99 18.03
C ILE A 390 6.83 -17.36 17.37
N PHE A 391 6.06 -17.42 16.29
CA PHE A 391 5.69 -18.64 15.61
C PHE A 391 6.33 -18.67 14.22
N PRO A 392 7.26 -19.60 13.94
CA PRO A 392 7.75 -19.79 12.59
C PRO A 392 6.62 -20.30 11.69
N PRO A 393 6.67 -20.05 10.38
CA PRO A 393 5.71 -20.62 9.46
C PRO A 393 5.85 -22.14 9.46
N SER A 394 4.73 -22.87 9.55
CA SER A 394 4.72 -24.32 9.35
C SER A 394 5.00 -24.66 7.89
N CYS A 395 4.62 -23.77 6.97
CA CYS A 395 4.98 -23.87 5.57
C CYS A 395 5.09 -22.52 4.85
N ILE A 396 5.97 -22.47 3.85
CA ILE A 396 6.12 -21.35 2.92
C ILE A 396 5.90 -21.89 1.51
N ALA A 397 4.86 -21.43 0.83
CA ALA A 397 4.53 -21.85 -0.52
C ALA A 397 4.76 -20.73 -1.55
N ASN A 398 5.18 -21.11 -2.76
CA ASN A 398 5.18 -20.24 -3.93
C ASN A 398 4.20 -20.77 -4.98
N HIS A 399 3.64 -19.88 -5.78
CA HIS A 399 2.95 -20.28 -7.00
C HIS A 399 3.93 -20.73 -8.08
N ARG A 400 3.52 -21.69 -8.89
CA ARG A 400 4.21 -21.99 -10.15
C ARG A 400 3.98 -20.84 -11.12
N VAL A 401 5.00 -20.52 -11.90
CA VAL A 401 4.84 -19.54 -12.98
C VAL A 401 4.00 -20.17 -14.09
N GLU A 402 2.97 -19.45 -14.54
CA GLU A 402 2.01 -19.93 -15.52
C GLU A 402 2.06 -19.14 -16.82
N ILE A 403 1.90 -19.82 -17.96
CA ILE A 403 1.91 -19.13 -19.25
C ILE A 403 0.56 -18.42 -19.46
N ALA A 404 0.61 -17.13 -19.72
CA ALA A 404 -0.52 -16.28 -20.09
C ALA A 404 -0.44 -15.82 -21.55
N LYS A 405 -1.58 -15.41 -22.09
CA LYS A 405 -1.67 -14.62 -23.32
C LYS A 405 -2.47 -13.35 -23.05
N LEU A 406 -2.02 -12.22 -23.59
CA LEU A 406 -2.80 -10.98 -23.55
C LEU A 406 -4.06 -11.12 -24.41
N LYS A 407 -5.20 -10.71 -23.87
CA LYS A 407 -6.50 -10.68 -24.56
C LYS A 407 -7.13 -9.30 -24.44
N LEU A 408 -8.07 -9.01 -25.36
CA LEU A 408 -8.84 -7.77 -25.32
C LEU A 408 -9.82 -7.78 -24.15
N LYS A 409 -9.84 -6.68 -23.40
CA LYS A 409 -10.82 -6.37 -22.37
C LYS A 409 -11.59 -5.11 -22.77
N ILE A 410 -12.91 -5.15 -22.67
CA ILE A 410 -13.80 -4.02 -22.94
C ILE A 410 -14.52 -3.65 -21.65
N GLY A 411 -14.24 -2.46 -21.12
CA GLY A 411 -14.68 -2.06 -19.79
C GLY A 411 -14.17 -3.04 -18.73
N SER A 412 -15.07 -3.71 -18.02
CA SER A 412 -14.75 -4.74 -17.03
C SER A 412 -14.65 -6.16 -17.61
N THR A 413 -15.08 -6.39 -18.86
CA THR A 413 -15.30 -7.73 -19.41
C THR A 413 -14.15 -8.17 -20.30
N ILE A 414 -13.58 -9.35 -20.02
CA ILE A 414 -12.62 -10.00 -20.92
C ILE A 414 -13.42 -10.64 -22.06
N VAL A 415 -13.15 -10.22 -23.29
CA VAL A 415 -13.92 -10.68 -24.45
C VAL A 415 -13.32 -11.98 -24.97
N ASN A 416 -14.16 -12.92 -25.39
CA ASN A 416 -13.70 -14.12 -26.08
C ASN A 416 -13.48 -13.83 -27.55
N SER A 417 -12.30 -14.18 -28.06
CA SER A 417 -11.99 -14.04 -29.47
C SER A 417 -12.66 -15.11 -30.32
N LYS A 418 -12.92 -14.73 -31.58
CA LYS A 418 -13.27 -15.65 -32.67
C LYS A 418 -12.10 -15.74 -33.63
N PHE A 419 -11.82 -16.92 -34.16
CA PHE A 419 -10.79 -17.09 -35.17
C PHE A 419 -11.41 -17.03 -36.57
N LYS A 420 -10.85 -16.18 -37.45
CA LYS A 420 -11.20 -16.13 -38.87
C LYS A 420 -9.97 -16.43 -39.71
N LYS A 421 -10.13 -17.25 -40.74
CA LYS A 421 -9.06 -17.48 -41.72
C LYS A 421 -8.83 -16.22 -42.54
N ASP A 422 -7.59 -15.78 -42.59
CA ASP A 422 -7.14 -14.79 -43.55
C ASP A 422 -7.26 -15.36 -44.97
N LYS A 423 -7.84 -14.58 -45.88
CA LYS A 423 -8.08 -15.05 -47.26
C LYS A 423 -6.82 -15.10 -48.11
N PHE A 424 -5.76 -14.38 -47.73
CA PHE A 424 -4.50 -14.27 -48.46
C PHE A 424 -3.42 -15.18 -47.89
N THR A 425 -3.27 -15.26 -46.56
CA THR A 425 -2.26 -16.10 -45.91
C THR A 425 -2.79 -17.48 -45.50
N GLY A 426 -4.12 -17.63 -45.35
CA GLY A 426 -4.74 -18.85 -44.85
C GLY A 426 -4.61 -19.06 -43.34
N GLU A 427 -3.93 -18.15 -42.63
CA GLU A 427 -3.70 -18.22 -41.19
C GLU A 427 -4.96 -17.84 -40.39
N ASN A 428 -5.11 -18.41 -39.20
CA ASN A 428 -6.19 -18.05 -38.29
C ASN A 428 -5.86 -16.75 -37.56
N ILE A 429 -6.59 -15.68 -37.88
CA ILE A 429 -6.49 -14.38 -37.23
C ILE A 429 -7.47 -14.31 -36.07
N GLU A 430 -6.98 -13.81 -34.93
CA GLU A 430 -7.80 -13.54 -33.76
C GLU A 430 -8.65 -12.28 -34.00
N THR A 431 -9.97 -12.42 -33.87
CA THR A 431 -10.93 -11.34 -34.16
C THR A 431 -11.90 -11.12 -33.01
N TYR A 432 -12.24 -9.87 -32.76
CA TYR A 432 -13.18 -9.40 -31.75
C TYR A 432 -14.25 -8.55 -32.42
N THR A 433 -15.48 -8.63 -31.92
CA THR A 433 -16.62 -7.86 -32.42
C THR A 433 -17.01 -6.82 -31.38
N VAL A 434 -17.13 -5.55 -31.79
CA VAL A 434 -17.39 -4.41 -30.90
C VAL A 434 -18.60 -3.62 -31.39
N SER A 435 -19.57 -3.39 -30.51
CA SER A 435 -20.75 -2.57 -30.77
C SER A 435 -20.50 -1.17 -30.21
N VAL A 436 -20.16 -0.21 -31.08
CA VAL A 436 -19.85 1.18 -30.68
C VAL A 436 -21.01 1.89 -29.99
N LYS A 437 -22.26 1.42 -30.20
CA LYS A 437 -23.47 1.98 -29.59
C LYS A 437 -23.67 1.48 -28.17
N GLU A 438 -23.55 0.17 -27.96
CA GLU A 438 -23.74 -0.47 -26.65
C GLU A 438 -22.54 -0.22 -25.71
N GLN A 439 -21.35 -0.14 -26.29
CA GLN A 439 -20.09 -0.02 -25.56
C GLN A 439 -19.51 1.40 -25.66
N LYS A 440 -20.34 2.37 -26.06
CA LYS A 440 -19.96 3.79 -26.08
C LYS A 440 -19.39 4.19 -24.72
N ASP A 441 -18.31 4.96 -24.75
CA ASP A 441 -17.61 5.45 -23.56
C ASP A 441 -16.88 4.37 -22.72
N GLN A 442 -17.00 3.09 -23.05
CA GLN A 442 -16.18 2.03 -22.45
C GLN A 442 -14.74 2.09 -23.00
N GLU A 443 -13.83 1.40 -22.31
CA GLU A 443 -12.41 1.39 -22.65
C GLU A 443 -11.97 0.04 -23.21
N LEU A 444 -11.26 0.06 -24.33
CA LEU A 444 -10.47 -1.05 -24.85
C LEU A 444 -9.15 -1.10 -24.07
N SER A 445 -8.87 -2.22 -23.42
CA SER A 445 -7.63 -2.47 -22.69
C SER A 445 -7.17 -3.92 -22.90
N CYS A 446 -6.03 -4.27 -22.35
CA CYS A 446 -5.47 -5.62 -22.43
C CYS A 446 -5.51 -6.27 -21.05
N HIS A 447 -5.71 -7.58 -21.02
CA HIS A 447 -5.67 -8.37 -19.78
C HIS A 447 -4.91 -9.67 -20.02
N ALA A 448 -4.06 -10.07 -19.08
CA ALA A 448 -3.33 -11.34 -19.16
C ALA A 448 -4.24 -12.49 -18.71
N VAL A 449 -4.48 -13.45 -19.60
CA VAL A 449 -5.32 -14.63 -19.32
C VAL A 449 -4.45 -15.88 -19.35
N LEU A 450 -4.48 -16.66 -18.27
CA LEU A 450 -3.74 -17.92 -18.19
C LEU A 450 -4.25 -18.93 -19.22
N LEU A 451 -3.33 -19.69 -19.82
CA LEU A 451 -3.67 -20.65 -20.89
C LEU A 451 -4.13 -22.01 -20.36
N LYS A 452 -3.66 -22.42 -19.17
CA LYS A 452 -3.93 -23.75 -18.60
C LYS A 452 -4.87 -23.70 -17.42
N ASN A 453 -4.70 -22.72 -16.54
CA ASN A 453 -5.50 -22.59 -15.33
C ASN A 453 -6.75 -21.73 -15.58
N SER A 454 -7.91 -22.29 -15.26
CA SER A 454 -9.23 -21.66 -15.39
C SER A 454 -9.85 -21.28 -14.05
N ASP A 455 -9.10 -21.40 -12.95
CA ASP A 455 -9.57 -21.02 -11.62
C ASP A 455 -9.67 -19.49 -11.52
N ASP A 456 -10.85 -19.01 -11.12
CA ASP A 456 -11.17 -17.59 -11.04
C ASP A 456 -10.22 -16.82 -10.10
N ARG A 457 -9.65 -17.48 -9.09
CA ARG A 457 -8.67 -16.90 -8.15
C ARG A 457 -7.38 -16.47 -8.85
N TYR A 458 -7.08 -17.04 -10.02
CA TYR A 458 -5.91 -16.71 -10.84
C TYR A 458 -6.23 -15.73 -11.98
N THR A 459 -7.48 -15.24 -12.09
CA THR A 459 -7.86 -14.26 -13.14
C THR A 459 -6.96 -13.03 -13.14
N ASN A 460 -6.44 -12.66 -11.96
CA ASN A 460 -5.66 -11.46 -11.74
C ASN A 460 -4.16 -11.73 -11.51
N PHE A 461 -3.65 -12.87 -11.97
CA PHE A 461 -2.31 -13.36 -11.61
C PHE A 461 -1.16 -12.38 -11.90
N TYR A 462 -1.22 -11.64 -13.01
CA TYR A 462 -0.09 -10.81 -13.46
C TYR A 462 -0.23 -9.31 -13.20
N ASN A 463 -1.38 -8.85 -12.70
CA ASN A 463 -1.76 -7.43 -12.75
C ASN A 463 -1.06 -6.58 -11.70
N LYS A 464 -0.60 -7.19 -10.60
CA LYS A 464 0.17 -6.46 -9.59
C LYS A 464 1.57 -6.14 -10.10
N LYS A 465 2.20 -7.06 -10.85
CA LYS A 465 3.60 -6.94 -11.30
C LYS A 465 3.76 -6.19 -12.63
N TYR A 466 2.82 -6.38 -13.55
CA TYR A 466 2.96 -5.88 -14.92
C TYR A 466 1.84 -4.91 -15.31
N SER A 467 2.21 -3.89 -16.08
CA SER A 467 1.28 -2.98 -16.73
C SER A 467 1.18 -3.32 -18.22
N THR A 468 -0.04 -3.51 -18.71
CA THR A 468 -0.29 -3.81 -20.12
C THR A 468 -0.53 -2.54 -20.94
N ARG A 469 -0.24 -2.60 -22.24
CA ARG A 469 -0.51 -1.53 -23.19
C ARG A 469 -1.25 -2.07 -24.40
N ILE A 470 -2.19 -1.26 -24.91
CA ILE A 470 -2.88 -1.48 -26.17
C ILE A 470 -2.41 -0.44 -27.19
N LYS A 471 -2.22 -0.86 -28.44
CA LYS A 471 -1.89 0.04 -29.56
C LYS A 471 -2.63 -0.37 -30.82
N LYS A 472 -3.30 0.57 -31.46
CA LYS A 472 -3.78 0.41 -32.83
C LYS A 472 -2.59 0.50 -33.80
N ILE A 473 -2.41 -0.50 -34.65
CA ILE A 473 -1.32 -0.58 -35.64
C ILE A 473 -1.80 -0.43 -37.08
N LYS A 474 -3.06 -0.77 -37.36
CA LYS A 474 -3.72 -0.52 -38.65
C LYS A 474 -5.14 0.01 -38.46
N ASP A 475 -5.56 0.92 -39.34
CA ASP A 475 -6.93 1.44 -39.37
C ASP A 475 -7.93 0.43 -39.98
N ALA A 476 -9.21 0.81 -40.03
CA ALA A 476 -10.27 -0.02 -40.62
C ALA A 476 -10.06 -0.32 -42.13
N ASN A 477 -9.21 0.46 -42.82
CA ASN A 477 -8.86 0.27 -44.22
C ASN A 477 -7.55 -0.52 -44.40
N GLY A 478 -6.96 -1.02 -43.31
CA GLY A 478 -5.69 -1.74 -43.31
C GLY A 478 -4.45 -0.85 -43.46
N LYS A 479 -4.59 0.47 -43.40
CA LYS A 479 -3.45 1.40 -43.48
C LYS A 479 -2.72 1.46 -42.14
N PRO A 480 -1.38 1.61 -42.12
CA PRO A 480 -0.63 1.79 -40.88
C PRO A 480 -1.16 2.97 -40.06
N TYR A 481 -1.32 2.75 -38.75
CA TYR A 481 -1.78 3.76 -37.80
C TYR A 481 -0.62 4.15 -36.86
N SER A 482 -0.30 5.44 -36.79
CA SER A 482 0.83 5.97 -36.01
C SER A 482 0.46 6.37 -34.58
N GLY A 483 -0.44 5.63 -33.95
CA GLY A 483 -0.85 5.87 -32.56
C GLY A 483 0.23 5.48 -31.55
N ASN A 484 0.25 6.16 -30.40
CA ASN A 484 1.05 5.74 -29.26
C ASN A 484 0.36 4.59 -28.52
N ALA A 485 1.16 3.72 -27.88
CA ALA A 485 0.62 2.70 -27.00
C ALA A 485 0.10 3.36 -25.71
N SER A 486 -1.09 2.97 -25.26
CA SER A 486 -1.75 3.49 -24.05
C SER A 486 -2.17 2.35 -23.14
N THR A 487 -2.53 2.64 -21.88
CA THR A 487 -3.12 1.63 -20.98
C THR A 487 -4.52 1.21 -21.44
N ALA A 488 -5.25 2.17 -22.02
CA ALA A 488 -6.60 1.99 -22.54
C ALA A 488 -6.88 2.94 -23.72
N ILE A 489 -7.85 2.59 -24.56
CA ILE A 489 -8.37 3.42 -25.66
C ILE A 489 -9.88 3.52 -25.51
N LYS A 490 -10.42 4.74 -25.42
CA LYS A 490 -11.86 4.96 -25.28
C LYS A 490 -12.59 4.62 -26.59
N ILE A 491 -13.74 3.93 -26.49
CA ILE A 491 -14.63 3.64 -27.61
C ILE A 491 -15.43 4.90 -27.95
N THR A 492 -15.30 5.36 -29.19
CA THR A 492 -16.04 6.50 -29.73
C THR A 492 -17.26 6.02 -30.54
N GLU A 493 -18.12 6.96 -30.95
CA GLU A 493 -19.28 6.66 -31.79
C GLU A 493 -18.90 6.28 -33.24
N SER A 494 -17.67 6.57 -33.66
CA SER A 494 -17.19 6.26 -35.00
C SER A 494 -16.60 4.86 -35.04
N ILE A 495 -17.25 3.98 -35.83
CA ILE A 495 -16.73 2.64 -36.07
C ILE A 495 -15.37 2.68 -36.79
N GLU A 496 -15.11 3.69 -37.61
CA GLU A 496 -13.84 3.85 -38.33
C GLU A 496 -12.67 4.10 -37.36
N GLU A 497 -12.94 4.77 -36.24
CA GLU A 497 -11.95 5.03 -35.18
C GLU A 497 -11.67 3.77 -34.34
N VAL A 498 -12.66 2.90 -34.16
CA VAL A 498 -12.58 1.70 -33.30
C VAL A 498 -12.15 0.44 -34.06
N ALA A 499 -12.57 0.27 -35.32
CA ALA A 499 -12.21 -0.90 -36.12
C ALA A 499 -10.77 -0.81 -36.65
N GLY A 500 -10.07 -1.95 -36.69
CA GLY A 500 -8.68 -2.02 -37.15
C GLY A 500 -7.90 -3.19 -36.53
N VAL A 501 -6.58 -3.14 -36.66
CA VAL A 501 -5.67 -4.14 -36.07
C VAL A 501 -4.97 -3.53 -34.86
N TYR A 502 -4.95 -4.30 -33.77
CA TYR A 502 -4.43 -3.89 -32.48
C TYR A 502 -3.37 -4.88 -32.00
N THR A 503 -2.43 -4.37 -31.21
CA THR A 503 -1.49 -5.19 -30.44
C THR A 503 -1.64 -4.89 -28.96
N CYS A 504 -1.54 -5.95 -28.16
CA CYS A 504 -1.37 -5.86 -26.71
C CYS A 504 0.05 -6.30 -26.36
N THR A 505 0.72 -5.50 -25.55
CA THR A 505 2.08 -5.77 -25.07
C THR A 505 2.25 -5.41 -23.59
N ILE A 506 3.32 -5.89 -22.97
CA ILE A 506 3.73 -5.46 -21.63
C ILE A 506 4.57 -4.20 -21.71
N TYR A 507 4.31 -3.26 -20.81
CA TYR A 507 5.06 -2.01 -20.70
C TYR A 507 6.48 -2.26 -20.16
N ASN A 508 7.49 -1.76 -20.89
CA ASN A 508 8.90 -1.69 -20.46
C ASN A 508 9.51 -3.01 -19.94
N SER A 509 8.99 -4.16 -20.37
CA SER A 509 9.54 -5.46 -19.97
C SER A 509 9.38 -6.47 -21.10
N LYS A 510 10.37 -7.34 -21.26
CA LYS A 510 10.24 -8.55 -22.06
C LYS A 510 10.07 -9.71 -21.09
N VAL A 511 8.89 -10.32 -21.12
CA VAL A 511 8.52 -11.44 -20.25
C VAL A 511 8.19 -12.61 -21.16
N HIS A 512 8.75 -13.79 -20.90
CA HIS A 512 8.55 -14.96 -21.75
C HIS A 512 7.26 -15.71 -21.41
N GLU A 513 6.76 -15.49 -20.20
CA GLU A 513 5.62 -16.19 -19.61
C GLU A 513 4.29 -15.53 -19.97
N ILE A 514 4.31 -14.33 -20.55
CA ILE A 514 3.11 -13.65 -21.06
C ILE A 514 3.32 -13.38 -22.54
N LEU A 515 2.51 -14.04 -23.36
CA LEU A 515 2.53 -13.89 -24.81
C LEU A 515 1.78 -12.62 -25.22
N ASP A 516 2.47 -11.77 -25.98
CA ASP A 516 1.86 -10.64 -26.69
C ASP A 516 0.78 -11.13 -27.66
N SER A 517 -0.17 -10.26 -28.01
CA SER A 517 -1.24 -10.60 -28.94
C SER A 517 -1.39 -9.54 -30.02
N GLU A 518 -1.62 -9.97 -31.25
CA GLU A 518 -2.13 -9.14 -32.35
C GLU A 518 -3.52 -9.66 -32.73
N PHE A 519 -4.49 -8.76 -32.84
CA PHE A 519 -5.88 -9.11 -33.15
C PHE A 519 -6.62 -8.02 -33.89
N HIS A 520 -7.72 -8.39 -34.52
CA HIS A 520 -8.57 -7.49 -35.31
C HIS A 520 -9.85 -7.16 -34.55
N ILE A 521 -10.20 -5.87 -34.48
CA ILE A 521 -11.50 -5.41 -34.01
C ILE A 521 -12.38 -5.12 -35.23
N LEU A 522 -13.55 -5.78 -35.26
CA LEU A 522 -14.56 -5.66 -36.30
C LEU A 522 -15.83 -5.01 -35.74
N PRO A 523 -16.61 -4.28 -36.57
CA PRO A 523 -17.95 -3.85 -36.18
C PRO A 523 -18.85 -5.01 -35.76
N GLY A 524 -19.68 -4.76 -34.75
CA GLY A 524 -20.89 -5.52 -34.43
C GLY A 524 -21.99 -5.37 -35.50
N GLU A 525 -23.24 -5.61 -35.10
CA GLU A 525 -24.39 -5.42 -35.98
C GLU A 525 -24.33 -4.02 -36.63
N LEU A 526 -24.34 -4.02 -37.96
CA LEU A 526 -24.25 -2.81 -38.76
C LEU A 526 -25.62 -2.13 -38.76
N ASP A 527 -25.85 -1.22 -37.81
CA ASP A 527 -26.96 -0.25 -37.90
C ASP A 527 -26.81 0.52 -39.23
N PRO A 528 -27.90 0.87 -39.94
CA PRO A 528 -27.82 1.51 -41.24
C PRO A 528 -27.04 2.82 -41.13
N TYR A 529 -25.90 2.88 -41.83
CA TYR A 529 -25.04 4.06 -41.80
C TYR A 529 -25.71 5.20 -42.57
N ILE A 530 -26.19 6.22 -41.85
CA ILE A 530 -26.80 7.43 -42.44
C ILE A 530 -25.72 8.50 -42.62
N LYS A 531 -25.20 8.67 -43.84
CA LYS A 531 -24.28 9.76 -44.19
C LYS A 531 -25.07 11.01 -44.58
N LYS A 532 -25.00 12.07 -43.77
CA LYS A 532 -25.53 13.40 -44.16
C LYS A 532 -24.48 14.15 -44.98
N VAL A 533 -24.77 14.47 -46.23
CA VAL A 533 -23.87 15.23 -47.11
C VAL A 533 -24.47 16.63 -47.35
N LYS A 534 -23.82 17.66 -46.79
CA LYS A 534 -24.14 19.07 -47.07
C LYS A 534 -23.20 19.57 -48.16
N ASN A 535 -23.74 20.05 -49.28
CA ASN A 535 -22.89 20.60 -50.35
C ASN A 535 -23.56 21.76 -51.08
N ASN A 536 -22.76 22.75 -51.48
CA ASN A 536 -23.24 24.05 -51.95
C ASN A 536 -23.46 24.12 -53.47
N LYS A 537 -23.14 23.06 -54.23
CA LYS A 537 -23.35 22.98 -55.68
C LYS A 537 -23.79 21.58 -56.11
N PRO A 538 -24.74 21.47 -57.06
CA PRO A 538 -25.12 20.18 -57.63
C PRO A 538 -23.94 19.55 -58.37
N ASN A 539 -23.48 18.38 -57.91
CA ASN A 539 -22.40 17.61 -58.53
C ASN A 539 -22.89 16.18 -58.78
N LYS A 540 -22.84 15.74 -60.04
CA LYS A 540 -23.30 14.40 -60.48
C LYS A 540 -22.59 13.26 -59.73
N HIS A 541 -21.39 13.49 -59.21
CA HIS A 541 -20.64 12.52 -58.40
C HIS A 541 -21.16 12.34 -56.97
N LEU A 542 -22.10 13.17 -56.51
CA LEU A 542 -22.72 13.04 -55.19
C LEU A 542 -23.76 11.92 -55.16
N TYR A 543 -24.35 11.57 -56.30
CA TYR A 543 -25.41 10.58 -56.39
C TYR A 543 -24.85 9.19 -56.71
N ARG A 544 -23.97 8.67 -55.85
CA ARG A 544 -23.25 7.41 -56.12
C ARG A 544 -23.26 6.41 -54.96
N CYS A 545 -23.41 5.13 -55.30
CA CYS A 545 -23.11 4.00 -54.41
C CYS A 545 -21.84 3.30 -54.91
N THR A 546 -20.92 2.92 -54.03
CA THR A 546 -19.76 2.10 -54.40
C THR A 546 -20.22 0.67 -54.71
N THR A 547 -19.56 -0.04 -55.62
CA THR A 547 -19.95 -1.43 -55.94
C THR A 547 -19.55 -2.43 -54.86
N ILE A 548 -18.50 -2.10 -54.11
CA ILE A 548 -18.02 -2.85 -52.95
C ILE A 548 -17.95 -1.88 -51.77
N ASN A 549 -18.55 -2.26 -50.64
CA ASN A 549 -18.31 -1.57 -49.37
C ASN A 549 -16.98 -2.08 -48.80
N MET A 550 -15.93 -1.26 -48.87
CA MET A 550 -14.58 -1.65 -48.46
C MET A 550 -14.47 -1.97 -46.96
N MET A 551 -15.38 -1.46 -46.13
CA MET A 551 -15.34 -1.67 -44.67
C MET A 551 -15.86 -3.06 -44.26
N SER A 552 -16.63 -3.72 -45.12
CA SER A 552 -17.33 -4.96 -44.81
C SER A 552 -17.19 -6.05 -45.89
N ASN A 553 -16.51 -5.76 -46.99
CA ASN A 553 -16.36 -6.63 -48.17
C ASN A 553 -17.72 -7.07 -48.76
N GLN A 554 -18.73 -6.20 -48.67
CA GLN A 554 -20.10 -6.45 -49.12
C GLN A 554 -20.31 -5.89 -50.53
N THR A 555 -21.12 -6.57 -51.34
CA THR A 555 -21.39 -6.19 -52.73
C THR A 555 -22.71 -5.44 -52.82
N LEU A 556 -22.75 -4.35 -53.58
CA LEU A 556 -23.97 -3.59 -53.82
C LEU A 556 -25.00 -4.47 -54.54
N ILE A 557 -26.18 -4.62 -53.96
CA ILE A 557 -27.30 -5.34 -54.57
C ILE A 557 -28.39 -4.40 -55.08
N GLU A 558 -28.60 -3.28 -54.40
CA GLU A 558 -29.63 -2.31 -54.77
C GLU A 558 -29.20 -0.87 -54.47
N MET A 559 -29.60 0.07 -55.33
CA MET A 559 -29.51 1.51 -55.10
C MET A 559 -30.89 2.13 -55.34
N ASN A 560 -31.47 2.71 -54.30
CA ASN A 560 -32.76 3.41 -54.33
C ASN A 560 -32.52 4.91 -54.21
N VAL A 561 -33.12 5.70 -55.09
CA VAL A 561 -33.03 7.17 -55.09
C VAL A 561 -34.43 7.76 -55.00
N THR A 562 -34.68 8.53 -53.95
CA THR A 562 -35.97 9.17 -53.68
C THR A 562 -35.78 10.68 -53.66
N HIS A 563 -36.42 11.37 -54.60
CA HIS A 563 -36.55 12.84 -54.56
C HIS A 563 -37.78 13.20 -53.72
N GLN A 564 -37.71 14.28 -52.95
CA GLN A 564 -38.84 14.74 -52.13
C GLN A 564 -40.14 14.87 -52.96
N GLY A 565 -41.21 14.20 -52.51
CA GLY A 565 -42.52 14.21 -53.18
C GLY A 565 -42.62 13.41 -54.48
N LYS A 566 -41.61 12.60 -54.83
CA LYS A 566 -41.61 11.76 -56.06
C LYS A 566 -41.45 10.27 -55.73
N LYS A 567 -41.80 9.43 -56.70
CA LYS A 567 -41.64 7.97 -56.63
C LYS A 567 -40.15 7.59 -56.59
N THR A 568 -39.80 6.64 -55.71
CA THR A 568 -38.46 6.05 -55.61
C THR A 568 -38.06 5.36 -56.92
N MET A 569 -36.84 5.62 -57.36
CA MET A 569 -36.23 4.93 -58.49
C MET A 569 -35.20 3.94 -57.97
N SER A 570 -35.30 2.68 -58.39
CA SER A 570 -34.40 1.62 -57.98
C SER A 570 -33.50 1.15 -59.10
N PHE A 571 -32.29 0.75 -58.72
CA PHE A 571 -31.33 0.03 -59.54
C PHE A 571 -30.98 -1.26 -58.83
N GLN A 572 -31.19 -2.39 -59.50
CA GLN A 572 -30.81 -3.72 -58.99
C GLN A 572 -29.57 -4.22 -59.73
N PHE A 573 -28.54 -4.62 -58.98
CA PHE A 573 -27.23 -4.95 -59.54
C PHE A 573 -27.20 -6.22 -60.40
N SER A 574 -28.11 -7.17 -60.11
CA SER A 574 -28.26 -8.47 -60.80
C SER A 574 -29.16 -8.39 -62.04
N ASN A 575 -29.99 -7.35 -62.16
CA ASN A 575 -31.02 -7.27 -63.18
C ASN A 575 -30.48 -6.57 -64.44
N LYS A 576 -30.76 -7.09 -65.64
CA LYS A 576 -30.35 -6.47 -66.93
C LYS A 576 -31.13 -5.19 -67.26
N ASN A 577 -31.94 -4.70 -66.34
CA ASN A 577 -32.88 -3.62 -66.58
C ASN A 577 -32.12 -2.30 -66.82
N ARG A 578 -32.17 -1.81 -68.07
CA ARG A 578 -31.47 -0.60 -68.53
C ARG A 578 -32.24 0.66 -68.14
N ASN A 579 -32.38 0.93 -66.85
CA ASN A 579 -32.82 2.25 -66.43
C ASN A 579 -31.75 3.27 -66.85
N LYS A 580 -32.04 4.10 -67.85
CA LYS A 580 -31.10 5.06 -68.45
C LYS A 580 -30.56 6.07 -67.43
N ASN A 581 -31.28 6.26 -66.33
CA ASN A 581 -30.89 7.14 -65.23
C ASN A 581 -29.74 6.57 -64.37
N PHE A 582 -29.37 5.30 -64.49
CA PHE A 582 -28.28 4.72 -63.72
C PHE A 582 -27.14 4.30 -64.65
N LYS A 583 -25.93 4.79 -64.37
CA LYS A 583 -24.70 4.37 -65.06
C LYS A 583 -23.84 3.55 -64.13
N LYS A 584 -23.65 2.27 -64.49
CA LYS A 584 -22.77 1.34 -63.79
C LYS A 584 -21.34 1.49 -64.29
N TYR A 585 -20.42 1.74 -63.37
CA TYR A 585 -18.98 1.74 -63.59
C TYR A 585 -18.34 0.59 -62.79
N LYS A 586 -17.06 0.30 -63.04
CA LYS A 586 -16.33 -0.80 -62.38
C LYS A 586 -16.40 -0.75 -60.85
N HIS A 587 -16.32 0.46 -60.27
CA HIS A 587 -16.19 0.66 -58.82
C HIS A 587 -17.38 1.36 -58.15
N TYR A 588 -18.35 1.85 -58.92
CA TYR A 588 -19.52 2.54 -58.39
C TYR A 588 -20.69 2.55 -59.39
N VAL A 589 -21.89 2.86 -58.90
CA VAL A 589 -23.08 3.18 -59.69
C VAL A 589 -23.44 4.64 -59.42
N ILE A 590 -23.64 5.43 -60.48
CA ILE A 590 -24.10 6.83 -60.39
C ILE A 590 -25.54 6.91 -60.89
N TYR A 591 -26.36 7.68 -60.18
CA TYR A 591 -27.66 8.15 -60.65
C TYR A 591 -27.54 9.51 -61.34
N ASN A 592 -27.95 9.57 -62.60
CA ASN A 592 -28.11 10.78 -63.41
C ASN A 592 -29.60 10.95 -63.73
N PRO A 593 -30.31 11.92 -63.12
CA PRO A 593 -31.69 12.22 -63.49
C PRO A 593 -31.80 12.67 -64.96
N ASP A 594 -32.88 12.28 -65.62
CA ASP A 594 -33.25 12.72 -66.97
C ASP A 594 -33.45 14.25 -67.10
N ASP A 595 -33.60 14.93 -65.97
CA ASP A 595 -33.86 16.38 -65.87
C ASP A 595 -32.88 17.00 -64.86
N GLU A 596 -32.05 17.93 -65.32
CA GLU A 596 -31.01 18.56 -64.51
C GLU A 596 -31.57 19.41 -63.36
N SER A 597 -32.82 19.86 -63.44
CA SER A 597 -33.48 20.58 -62.33
C SER A 597 -33.64 19.72 -61.09
N ARG A 598 -33.62 18.38 -61.23
CA ARG A 598 -33.74 17.42 -60.13
C ARG A 598 -32.48 17.34 -59.27
N PHE A 599 -31.34 17.87 -59.72
CA PHE A 599 -30.15 17.97 -58.88
C PHE A 599 -30.30 18.97 -57.72
N ASN A 600 -31.33 19.82 -57.75
CA ASN A 600 -31.55 20.84 -56.72
C ASN A 600 -32.58 20.41 -55.66
N LEU A 601 -33.19 19.24 -55.80
CA LEU A 601 -34.16 18.71 -54.84
C LEU A 601 -33.45 17.93 -53.72
N PRO A 602 -33.93 18.03 -52.46
CA PRO A 602 -33.53 17.11 -51.40
C PRO A 602 -33.73 15.66 -51.87
N THR A 603 -32.63 14.90 -51.85
CA THR A 603 -32.59 13.55 -52.40
C THR A 603 -32.05 12.59 -51.36
N GLU A 604 -32.79 11.51 -51.11
CA GLU A 604 -32.35 10.38 -50.31
C GLU A 604 -31.84 9.27 -51.24
N ILE A 605 -30.64 8.74 -50.95
CA ILE A 605 -30.03 7.64 -51.67
C ILE A 605 -29.79 6.49 -50.69
N LYS A 606 -30.44 5.37 -50.90
CA LYS A 606 -30.27 4.16 -50.09
C LYS A 606 -29.53 3.09 -50.90
N CYS A 607 -28.34 2.74 -50.47
CA CYS A 607 -27.49 1.70 -51.06
C CYS A 607 -27.59 0.43 -50.21
N THR A 608 -28.18 -0.63 -50.73
CA THR A 608 -28.29 -1.94 -50.06
C THR A 608 -27.14 -2.83 -50.49
N TYR A 609 -26.40 -3.37 -49.52
CA TYR A 609 -25.28 -4.29 -49.77
C TYR A 609 -25.59 -5.67 -49.20
N MET A 610 -25.06 -6.70 -49.86
CA MET A 610 -25.17 -8.09 -49.43
C MET A 610 -23.79 -8.61 -49.05
N ASN A 611 -23.73 -9.34 -47.94
CA ASN A 611 -22.59 -10.17 -47.59
C ASN A 611 -22.87 -11.61 -48.01
N PHE A 612 -22.05 -12.21 -48.88
CA PHE A 612 -22.25 -13.62 -49.25
C PHE A 612 -21.99 -14.61 -48.09
N SER A 613 -21.54 -14.12 -46.93
CA SER A 613 -21.21 -14.92 -45.74
C SER A 613 -22.21 -14.76 -44.59
N SER A 614 -23.19 -13.85 -44.68
CA SER A 614 -24.25 -13.64 -43.67
C SER A 614 -25.59 -13.38 -44.37
N ILE A 615 -26.71 -13.77 -43.77
CA ILE A 615 -28.05 -13.57 -44.35
C ILE A 615 -28.47 -12.08 -44.32
N ASP A 616 -27.78 -11.26 -43.54
CA ASP A 616 -28.11 -9.84 -43.38
C ASP A 616 -27.71 -8.97 -44.58
N ASN A 617 -28.63 -8.09 -44.97
CA ASN A 617 -28.48 -7.12 -46.07
C ASN A 617 -28.39 -5.69 -45.51
N PRO A 618 -27.21 -5.23 -45.04
CA PRO A 618 -27.08 -3.88 -44.50
C PRO A 618 -27.35 -2.80 -45.55
N THR A 619 -28.01 -1.73 -45.11
CA THR A 619 -28.32 -0.55 -45.92
C THR A 619 -27.52 0.66 -45.49
N VAL A 620 -26.91 1.34 -46.44
CA VAL A 620 -26.26 2.64 -46.25
C VAL A 620 -27.17 3.70 -46.84
N GLU A 621 -27.64 4.63 -46.01
CA GLU A 621 -28.50 5.74 -46.43
C GLU A 621 -27.67 7.02 -46.55
N GLN A 622 -27.82 7.77 -47.64
CA GLN A 622 -27.18 9.05 -47.87
C GLN A 622 -28.27 10.09 -48.10
N ASN A 623 -28.35 11.07 -47.20
CA ASN A 623 -29.27 12.18 -47.32
C ASN A 623 -28.53 13.40 -47.90
N ILE A 624 -28.88 13.76 -49.14
CA ILE A 624 -28.31 14.91 -49.86
C ILE A 624 -29.28 16.08 -49.74
N GLN A 625 -28.85 17.15 -49.08
CA GLN A 625 -29.58 18.42 -49.02
C GLN A 625 -28.84 19.46 -49.87
N THR A 626 -29.50 19.95 -50.91
CA THR A 626 -29.03 21.04 -51.77
C THR A 626 -29.83 22.30 -51.48
N TYR A 627 -29.15 23.41 -51.18
CA TYR A 627 -29.79 24.71 -50.99
C TYR A 627 -29.63 25.55 -52.26
N HIS A 628 -30.71 26.16 -52.73
CA HIS A 628 -30.63 27.21 -53.74
C HIS A 628 -30.01 28.45 -53.10
N THR A 629 -28.83 28.86 -53.56
CA THR A 629 -28.37 30.23 -53.31
C THR A 629 -29.22 31.16 -54.16
N ASP A 630 -30.14 31.88 -53.54
CA ASP A 630 -30.73 33.05 -54.17
C ASP A 630 -29.62 34.00 -54.59
N ASN A 631 -29.69 34.46 -55.83
CA ASN A 631 -28.80 35.45 -56.42
C ASN A 631 -29.02 36.81 -55.73
N THR A 632 -28.61 36.94 -54.47
CA THR A 632 -28.33 38.26 -53.91
C THR A 632 -27.05 38.77 -54.55
N ARG A 633 -27.22 39.61 -55.58
CA ARG A 633 -26.21 40.62 -55.94
C ARG A 633 -25.95 41.46 -54.69
N HIS A 634 -25.04 41.02 -53.84
CA HIS A 634 -24.47 41.87 -52.82
C HIS A 634 -23.44 42.76 -53.50
N SER A 635 -23.78 44.05 -53.56
CA SER A 635 -22.80 45.10 -53.71
C SER A 635 -21.64 44.84 -52.76
N ILE A 636 -20.42 45.02 -53.26
CA ILE A 636 -19.20 45.00 -52.46
C ILE A 636 -19.30 46.21 -51.52
N SER A 637 -19.89 45.97 -50.35
CA SER A 637 -19.82 46.86 -49.19
C SER A 637 -18.49 46.57 -48.50
N SER A 638 -17.67 47.61 -48.43
CA SER A 638 -16.32 47.68 -47.84
C SER A 638 -16.25 47.39 -46.33
N ILE A 639 -17.22 46.68 -45.75
CA ILE A 639 -17.38 46.48 -44.31
C ILE A 639 -16.77 45.15 -43.80
N ILE A 640 -16.47 44.18 -44.66
CA ILE A 640 -15.94 42.85 -44.25
C ILE A 640 -14.41 42.84 -44.03
N PHE A 641 -13.68 43.88 -44.44
CA PHE A 641 -12.23 43.96 -44.15
C PHE A 641 -11.89 44.46 -42.74
N ILE A 642 -12.85 45.04 -42.01
CA ILE A 642 -12.62 45.57 -40.66
C ILE A 642 -12.49 44.45 -39.59
N PRO A 643 -13.33 43.39 -39.54
CA PRO A 643 -13.22 42.38 -38.48
C PRO A 643 -12.02 41.43 -38.64
N ILE A 644 -11.55 41.18 -39.86
CA ILE A 644 -10.38 40.31 -40.12
C ILE A 644 -9.07 41.05 -39.82
N GLY A 645 -9.03 42.37 -40.07
CA GLY A 645 -7.94 43.25 -39.66
C GLY A 645 -7.83 43.38 -38.13
N PHE A 646 -8.96 43.59 -37.44
CA PHE A 646 -8.96 43.70 -35.97
C PHE A 646 -8.65 42.36 -35.27
N GLY A 647 -9.14 41.23 -35.80
CA GLY A 647 -8.88 39.91 -35.21
C GLY A 647 -7.41 39.51 -35.26
N THR A 648 -6.72 39.80 -36.35
CA THR A 648 -5.28 39.53 -36.48
C THR A 648 -4.42 40.46 -35.62
N ILE A 649 -4.80 41.75 -35.50
CA ILE A 649 -4.15 42.69 -34.58
C ILE A 649 -4.32 42.25 -33.12
N LEU A 650 -5.50 41.76 -32.73
CA LEU A 650 -5.75 41.28 -31.36
C LEU A 650 -4.90 40.05 -31.02
N ILE A 651 -4.77 39.11 -31.95
CA ILE A 651 -3.92 37.90 -31.78
C ILE A 651 -2.45 38.30 -31.66
N ILE A 652 -1.97 39.22 -32.49
CA ILE A 652 -0.60 39.74 -32.42
C ILE A 652 -0.36 40.46 -31.08
N LEU A 653 -1.33 41.25 -30.60
CA LEU A 653 -1.24 41.95 -29.30
C LEU A 653 -1.16 40.96 -28.12
N ILE A 654 -1.93 39.86 -28.15
CA ILE A 654 -1.88 38.79 -27.14
C ILE A 654 -0.52 38.08 -27.15
N VAL A 655 0.05 37.83 -28.34
CA VAL A 655 1.39 37.23 -28.46
C VAL A 655 2.46 38.19 -27.92
N ILE A 656 2.38 39.49 -28.23
CA ILE A 656 3.31 40.50 -27.70
C ILE A 656 3.19 40.60 -26.17
N LEU A 657 1.97 40.61 -25.61
CA LEU A 657 1.76 40.62 -24.16
C LEU A 657 2.32 39.37 -23.48
N LYS A 658 2.18 38.18 -24.09
CA LYS A 658 2.80 36.94 -23.56
C LYS A 658 4.32 37.00 -23.59
N ILE A 659 4.92 37.59 -24.62
CA ILE A 659 6.37 37.79 -24.72
C ILE A 659 6.84 38.80 -23.65
N ILE A 660 6.14 39.91 -23.48
CA ILE A 660 6.45 40.91 -22.43
C ILE A 660 6.32 40.29 -21.04
N TYR A 661 5.28 39.48 -20.79
CA TYR A 661 5.10 38.75 -19.54
C TYR A 661 6.21 37.73 -19.29
N ALA A 662 6.61 36.96 -20.30
CA ALA A 662 7.74 36.04 -20.17
C ALA A 662 9.05 36.78 -19.87
N ILE A 663 9.29 37.91 -20.54
CA ILE A 663 10.48 38.76 -20.29
C ILE A 663 10.41 39.40 -18.89
N SER A 664 9.24 39.85 -18.43
CA SER A 664 9.08 40.43 -17.09
C SER A 664 9.26 39.37 -16.00
N LEU A 665 8.76 38.14 -16.21
CA LEU A 665 8.96 36.99 -15.32
C LEU A 665 10.45 36.60 -15.24
N ILE A 666 11.16 36.58 -16.38
CA ILE A 666 12.61 36.33 -16.43
C ILE A 666 13.37 37.46 -15.71
N ARG A 667 13.00 38.73 -15.90
CA ARG A 667 13.61 39.87 -15.20
C ARG A 667 13.29 39.87 -13.69
N TYR A 668 12.09 39.45 -13.29
CA TYR A 668 11.69 39.32 -11.89
C TYR A 668 12.50 38.21 -11.20
N ASN A 669 12.65 37.04 -11.83
CA ASN A 669 13.46 35.94 -11.32
C ASN A 669 14.95 36.31 -11.24
N LYS A 670 15.47 37.07 -12.22
CA LYS A 670 16.85 37.61 -12.15
C LYS A 670 17.04 38.66 -11.05
N LYS A 671 16.04 39.50 -10.76
CA LYS A 671 16.09 40.44 -9.62
C LYS A 671 16.01 39.72 -8.27
N LYS A 672 15.20 38.66 -8.14
CA LYS A 672 15.14 37.83 -6.92
C LYS A 672 16.44 37.06 -6.67
N ALA A 673 17.10 36.58 -7.73
CA ALA A 673 18.41 35.95 -7.62
C ALA A 673 19.54 36.94 -7.24
N ALA A 674 19.41 38.23 -7.59
CA ALA A 674 20.36 39.27 -7.19
C ALA A 674 20.16 39.77 -5.75
N VAL A 675 18.94 39.74 -5.21
CA VAL A 675 18.62 40.15 -3.83
C VAL A 675 18.91 39.05 -2.80
N LEU A 676 18.94 37.78 -3.22
CA LEU A 676 19.31 36.65 -2.35
C LEU A 676 20.83 36.41 -2.24
N ASN A 677 21.66 37.17 -2.96
CA ASN A 677 23.13 37.10 -2.89
C ASN A 677 23.77 38.37 -2.27
N SER A 678 23.00 39.25 -1.64
CA SER A 678 23.52 40.45 -0.97
C SER A 678 23.33 40.49 0.56
N ASN A 679 22.85 39.41 1.18
CA ASN A 679 22.71 39.33 2.64
C ASN A 679 23.57 38.20 3.20
N SER A 680 24.87 38.42 3.26
CA SER A 680 25.76 37.74 4.20
C SER A 680 26.82 38.71 4.72
N CYS A 681 26.76 38.94 6.03
CA CYS A 681 27.79 39.51 6.91
C CYS A 681 28.13 41.00 6.78
N SER A 682 27.51 41.80 7.67
CA SER A 682 28.17 42.95 8.29
C SER A 682 27.77 43.07 9.76
N SER A 683 28.67 42.64 10.64
CA SER A 683 28.88 43.10 12.02
C SER A 683 30.05 42.26 12.55
N GLU A 684 31.12 42.75 13.14
CA GLU A 684 31.66 44.07 13.47
C GLU A 684 33.03 43.70 14.04
N THR A 685 34.14 44.23 13.54
CA THR A 685 35.34 44.40 14.37
C THR A 685 36.24 45.48 13.77
N LYS A 686 36.67 46.36 14.68
CA LYS A 686 37.47 47.55 14.49
C LYS A 686 38.88 47.27 13.96
N THR A 687 39.49 48.38 13.54
CA THR A 687 40.91 48.76 13.60
C THR A 687 41.86 48.36 12.45
N GLU A 688 42.23 49.43 11.72
CA GLU A 688 43.60 49.88 11.39
C GLU A 688 44.49 49.16 10.35
N SER A 689 45.18 50.05 9.61
CA SER A 689 46.45 49.92 8.88
C SER A 689 46.42 49.49 7.40
N ASP A 690 46.50 50.53 6.57
CA ASP A 690 47.56 50.82 5.60
C ASP A 690 48.12 49.77 4.62
N SER A 691 48.28 50.31 3.40
CA SER A 691 49.24 49.91 2.36
C SER A 691 48.88 48.62 1.61
N SER A 692 49.19 48.43 0.33
CA SER A 692 49.71 49.27 -0.73
C SER A 692 49.60 48.45 -2.01
N THR A 693 49.39 49.15 -3.13
CA THR A 693 50.03 48.91 -4.45
C THR A 693 49.71 47.66 -5.29
N LEU A 694 49.44 47.95 -6.58
CA LEU A 694 49.94 47.31 -7.81
C LEU A 694 49.73 45.79 -7.96
N SER A 695 49.22 45.24 -9.06
CA SER A 695 49.39 45.64 -10.45
C SER A 695 48.78 44.60 -11.39
N SER A 696 48.55 45.07 -12.63
CA SER A 696 48.74 44.36 -13.91
C SER A 696 47.76 43.22 -14.27
N LYS A 697 46.92 43.40 -15.30
CA LYS A 697 47.20 43.31 -16.76
C LYS A 697 47.48 41.89 -17.26
N SER A 698 46.55 41.34 -18.03
CA SER A 698 46.70 40.86 -19.44
C SER A 698 45.49 39.95 -19.77
N ASN A 699 44.69 40.23 -20.81
CA ASN A 699 44.87 39.83 -22.22
C ASN A 699 45.21 38.33 -22.35
N SER A 700 44.59 37.50 -23.20
CA SER A 700 43.73 37.69 -24.37
C SER A 700 43.34 36.31 -24.93
N ARG A 701 42.24 36.25 -25.71
CA ARG A 701 42.00 35.45 -26.95
C ARG A 701 42.82 34.14 -27.13
N SER A 702 42.24 32.98 -27.44
CA SER A 702 41.57 32.69 -28.73
C SER A 702 41.22 31.19 -28.87
N ARG A 703 40.16 30.91 -29.66
CA ARG A 703 39.88 29.76 -30.56
C ARG A 703 40.80 28.53 -30.51
N SER A 704 40.21 27.32 -30.49
CA SER A 704 39.90 26.47 -31.66
C SER A 704 39.70 24.97 -31.31
N ASN A 705 38.99 24.29 -32.20
CA ASN A 705 38.60 22.87 -32.27
C ASN A 705 39.68 21.83 -31.89
N SER A 706 39.27 20.63 -31.44
CA SER A 706 39.44 19.37 -32.23
C SER A 706 39.10 18.07 -31.46
N ILE A 707 38.80 17.08 -32.29
CA ILE A 707 38.50 15.65 -32.15
C ILE A 707 39.58 14.82 -31.39
N SER A 708 39.18 13.76 -30.66
CA SER A 708 39.80 12.41 -30.59
C SER A 708 39.12 11.57 -29.48
N SER A 709 38.46 10.43 -29.76
CA SER A 709 38.97 9.05 -29.92
C SER A 709 39.69 8.42 -28.69
N ILE A 710 39.00 7.53 -27.96
CA ILE A 710 39.59 6.52 -27.05
C ILE A 710 38.69 5.27 -27.13
N LYS A 711 39.00 4.22 -27.91
CA LYS A 711 39.90 3.05 -27.70
C LYS A 711 39.53 2.12 -26.52
N THR A 712 38.98 0.99 -26.94
CA THR A 712 38.83 -0.34 -26.33
C THR A 712 40.13 -0.92 -25.75
N LYS A 713 40.03 -1.68 -24.65
CA LYS A 713 41.01 -2.69 -24.25
C LYS A 713 40.31 -3.98 -23.79
N ASN A 714 40.58 -5.06 -24.53
CA ASN A 714 40.38 -6.45 -24.16
C ASN A 714 41.39 -6.84 -23.07
N ILE A 715 40.98 -7.74 -22.16
CA ILE A 715 41.89 -8.56 -21.37
C ILE A 715 41.51 -10.02 -21.62
N GLU A 716 42.41 -10.75 -22.27
CA GLU A 716 42.47 -12.22 -22.30
C GLU A 716 43.02 -12.72 -20.97
N SER A 717 42.46 -13.81 -20.47
CA SER A 717 43.19 -14.78 -19.65
C SER A 717 42.82 -16.20 -20.10
N LYS A 718 43.87 -17.00 -20.33
CA LYS A 718 43.83 -18.34 -20.91
C LYS A 718 44.20 -19.35 -19.80
N THR A 719 43.36 -20.38 -19.68
CA THR A 719 43.66 -21.82 -19.39
C THR A 719 44.53 -22.23 -18.19
N LEU A 720 44.02 -23.18 -17.37
CA LEU A 720 44.38 -24.61 -17.47
C LEU A 720 43.45 -25.54 -16.64
N SER A 721 43.06 -26.68 -17.25
CA SER A 721 42.86 -28.08 -16.76
C SER A 721 42.37 -28.34 -15.32
N SER A 722 41.59 -29.37 -14.95
CA SER A 722 41.10 -30.65 -15.50
C SER A 722 40.18 -31.20 -14.39
N GLN A 723 39.05 -31.87 -14.62
CA GLN A 723 39.00 -33.35 -14.56
C GLN A 723 37.57 -33.83 -14.83
N THR A 724 37.55 -34.94 -15.54
CA THR A 724 36.49 -35.86 -15.93
C THR A 724 35.83 -36.55 -14.73
N SER A 725 34.49 -36.77 -14.74
CA SER A 725 33.93 -38.11 -14.50
C SER A 725 32.43 -38.24 -14.87
N ASN A 726 32.20 -39.15 -15.80
CA ASN A 726 31.16 -40.19 -15.86
C ASN A 726 29.67 -39.92 -15.61
N LYS A 727 28.94 -40.02 -16.74
CA LYS A 727 27.73 -40.83 -16.94
C LYS A 727 27.54 -41.99 -15.94
N LYS A 728 26.32 -42.13 -15.42
CA LYS A 728 25.66 -43.43 -15.29
C LYS A 728 24.18 -43.32 -15.67
N LYS A 729 23.76 -44.24 -16.54
CA LYS A 729 22.38 -44.64 -16.78
C LYS A 729 21.81 -45.25 -15.51
N PHE A 730 20.60 -44.87 -15.13
CA PHE A 730 19.42 -45.73 -15.04
C PHE A 730 18.17 -44.86 -15.22
#